data_AF-A0A067D793-F1
#
_entry.id   AF-A0A067D793-F1
#
_cell.length_a   1.000
_cell.length_b   1.000
_cell.length_c   1.000
_cell.angle_alpha   90.00
_cell.angle_beta   90.00
_cell.angle_gamma   90.00
#
_symmetry.space_group_name_H-M   'P 1'
#
loop_
_entity.id
_entity.type
_entity.pdbx_description
1 polymer ?
#
loop_
_entity_poly.entity_id
_entity_poly.type
_entity_poly.pdbx_seq_one_letter_code
_entity_poly.pdbx_strand_id
1 'polypeptide(L)'
;MKVLKIQGYSSWMWKEKVENGMEVKISEAYNCYRLENILIEESSVMNNLVILCVHCCDHLINLVPSSTSFQNLTNLVVSHCKRLKIVLTSSIAKTLVRLRYMEIESCDKITEIVLVDDVVAQDEVITFRELKELNLLQMQNLISFCSGNCAFTFPSLEILVVNYCPNMKIFSGGELSTPNLHKVQLSRWDGEEHWIWVHDLNTTIKYLYLKKLGEFLQSQRSRISTPVLSLNLQSKLEILPAMVDGVWSDDNSLQLEATTLFINLLSFDRSPPIDEVIQSGVVPRFVEFLMRQDYPQLQFKAAWALTNIASGTSENTKVVIDHGAVPIFVKLLASPSVDVRKQTVWALGNVAGDSPRCRDLVLSQGALIPLLAELNENANLSMLRTATWTLFNFCRGKPQPPFNQVRPALPVLAQLIRSNDEEVLTDACWALSYLSDGTNDKVQAVIEAGVYPRLVELLGHSSSSVLTPALRTIRNIVKGDDFQTQCIINCGALPYFLDMLVHNHEESIKKEVSWIISNITCGNREQIQAVIDSGLIGPIVNLLQNTEFDTKKEAAWAISNATKFGTHEQIKHLVREGCVKPLCDLLLCADPKIVTVCLEGLENILKVGVAEMNTGTAVGDFNQYAQLVEEAEGLEKIENLQSHDDNGISEKAVEILETYWSSRVIGRGR
;
A
#
# COMPACT_ATOMS: atom_id res chain seq x y z
N MET A 1 45.36 3.79 -50.89
CA MET A 1 44.47 3.98 -49.73
C MET A 1 45.36 4.23 -48.53
N LYS A 2 45.25 5.34 -47.79
CA LYS A 2 46.05 5.52 -46.56
C LYS A 2 45.21 5.07 -45.36
N VAL A 3 45.73 4.10 -44.62
CA VAL A 3 45.14 3.54 -43.40
C VAL A 3 46.07 3.89 -42.25
N LEU A 4 45.57 4.54 -41.20
CA LEU A 4 46.29 4.80 -39.96
C LEU A 4 45.68 3.92 -38.88
N LYS A 5 46.43 2.90 -38.43
CA LYS A 5 46.09 2.07 -37.26
C LYS A 5 47.04 2.41 -36.12
N ILE A 6 46.50 2.82 -34.97
CA ILE A 6 47.24 3.12 -33.73
C ILE A 6 46.80 2.10 -32.69
N GLN A 7 47.75 1.40 -32.07
CA GLN A 7 47.46 0.28 -31.17
C GLN A 7 48.32 0.34 -29.91
N GLY A 8 47.70 0.17 -28.73
CA GLY A 8 48.35 0.07 -27.43
C GLY A 8 48.67 -1.37 -26.99
N TYR A 9 49.22 -1.50 -25.77
CA TYR A 9 49.98 -2.68 -25.30
C TYR A 9 49.17 -3.99 -25.09
N SER A 10 47.86 -4.02 -25.34
CA SER A 10 46.96 -5.16 -25.07
C SER A 10 46.21 -5.69 -26.31
N SER A 11 46.82 -5.51 -27.48
CA SER A 11 46.45 -6.01 -28.82
C SER A 11 46.41 -7.53 -29.12
N TRP A 12 45.26 -8.18 -29.40
CA TRP A 12 45.24 -9.34 -30.31
C TRP A 12 45.07 -8.84 -31.76
N MET A 13 45.92 -9.30 -32.68
CA MET A 13 45.96 -8.84 -34.08
C MET A 13 44.73 -9.29 -34.89
N TRP A 14 43.99 -8.34 -35.46
CA TRP A 14 43.10 -8.62 -36.59
C TRP A 14 43.89 -8.48 -37.90
N LYS A 15 44.09 -9.61 -38.61
CA LYS A 15 44.58 -9.60 -39.99
C LYS A 15 43.39 -9.39 -40.94
N GLU A 16 43.15 -8.16 -41.38
CA GLU A 16 42.33 -7.93 -42.57
C GLU A 16 43.17 -8.17 -43.83
N LYS A 17 42.64 -8.97 -44.76
CA LYS A 17 43.13 -9.02 -46.15
C LYS A 17 42.67 -7.74 -46.85
N VAL A 18 43.60 -6.83 -47.13
CA VAL A 18 43.33 -5.68 -48.01
C VAL A 18 43.71 -6.06 -49.44
N GLU A 19 42.72 -6.15 -50.33
CA GLU A 19 42.95 -6.20 -51.77
C GLU A 19 43.40 -4.82 -52.27
N ASN A 20 44.42 -4.82 -53.13
CA ASN A 20 44.98 -3.67 -53.86
C ASN A 20 45.84 -2.69 -53.03
N GLY A 21 47.00 -3.19 -52.59
CA GLY A 21 48.30 -2.59 -52.91
C GLY A 21 48.44 -1.07 -52.79
N MET A 22 48.39 -0.55 -51.58
CA MET A 22 49.21 0.58 -51.11
C MET A 22 49.09 0.66 -49.60
N GLU A 23 50.06 0.05 -48.90
CA GLU A 23 50.20 0.08 -47.45
C GLU A 23 50.98 1.35 -47.06
N VAL A 24 50.38 2.24 -46.27
CA VAL A 24 51.15 3.19 -45.47
C VAL A 24 51.13 2.67 -44.04
N LYS A 25 52.16 1.90 -43.69
CA LYS A 25 52.50 1.59 -42.30
C LYS A 25 52.81 2.90 -41.60
N ILE A 26 51.96 3.31 -40.66
CA ILE A 26 52.39 4.24 -39.61
C ILE A 26 52.81 3.36 -38.44
N SER A 27 54.05 3.60 -38.01
CA SER A 27 54.85 2.88 -37.04
C SER A 27 54.06 2.26 -35.89
N GLU A 28 54.40 1.01 -35.59
CA GLU A 28 54.12 0.39 -34.31
C GLU A 28 54.60 1.33 -33.18
N ALA A 29 53.69 2.12 -32.62
CA ALA A 29 54.00 2.92 -31.48
C ALA A 29 53.82 2.09 -30.22
N TYR A 30 54.67 1.07 -30.07
CA TYR A 30 54.84 0.29 -28.82
C TYR A 30 55.18 1.19 -27.60
N ASN A 31 55.31 2.51 -27.78
CA ASN A 31 55.68 3.50 -26.78
C ASN A 31 54.84 4.80 -26.80
N CYS A 32 53.56 4.79 -27.19
CA CYS A 32 52.67 5.97 -27.04
C CYS A 32 52.13 6.18 -25.60
N TYR A 33 52.92 5.90 -24.56
CA TYR A 33 52.51 5.96 -23.15
C TYR A 33 52.24 7.39 -22.63
N ARG A 34 52.53 8.43 -23.42
CA ARG A 34 52.32 9.85 -23.08
C ARG A 34 51.60 10.66 -24.15
N LEU A 35 51.06 10.01 -25.18
CA LEU A 35 50.44 10.75 -26.29
C LEU A 35 49.05 11.23 -25.88
N GLU A 36 48.94 12.51 -25.51
CA GLU A 36 47.67 13.13 -25.09
C GLU A 36 46.77 13.49 -26.28
N ASN A 37 47.35 13.75 -27.47
CA ASN A 37 46.63 14.05 -28.72
C ASN A 37 47.34 13.40 -29.91
N ILE A 38 46.62 12.95 -30.94
CA ILE A 38 47.25 12.54 -32.21
C ILE A 38 47.69 13.82 -32.95
N LEU A 39 48.98 14.15 -32.84
CA LEU A 39 49.61 15.24 -33.57
C LEU A 39 50.11 14.72 -34.92
N ILE A 40 49.50 15.17 -36.02
CA ILE A 40 49.95 14.89 -37.38
C ILE A 40 50.57 16.19 -37.92
N GLU A 41 51.90 16.24 -38.00
CA GLU A 41 52.65 17.47 -38.32
C GLU A 41 52.54 17.92 -39.80
N GLU A 42 51.97 17.11 -40.70
CA GLU A 42 51.80 17.45 -42.13
C GLU A 42 50.33 17.47 -42.60
N SER A 43 49.85 18.65 -43.02
CA SER A 43 48.48 18.87 -43.54
C SER A 43 48.15 18.09 -44.82
N SER A 44 49.17 17.72 -45.61
CA SER A 44 49.03 16.93 -46.85
C SER A 44 48.70 15.46 -46.60
N VAL A 45 49.00 14.93 -45.40
CA VAL A 45 48.71 13.55 -45.00
C VAL A 45 47.28 13.41 -44.50
N MET A 46 46.74 14.41 -43.80
CA MET A 46 45.38 14.40 -43.21
C MET A 46 44.28 14.36 -44.28
N ASN A 47 44.42 15.14 -45.35
CA ASN A 47 43.48 15.12 -46.46
C ASN A 47 43.52 13.83 -47.27
N ASN A 48 44.50 12.93 -47.07
CA ASN A 48 44.60 11.66 -47.81
C ASN A 48 44.27 10.44 -46.95
N LEU A 49 43.94 10.63 -45.67
CA LEU A 49 43.59 9.55 -44.75
C LEU A 49 42.21 9.00 -45.07
N VAL A 50 42.10 7.69 -45.27
CA VAL A 50 40.86 7.00 -45.64
C VAL A 50 40.31 6.18 -44.46
N ILE A 51 41.18 5.56 -43.67
CA ILE A 51 40.78 4.75 -42.51
C ILE A 51 41.60 5.17 -41.30
N LEU A 52 40.93 5.46 -40.19
CA LEU A 52 41.54 5.75 -38.89
C LEU A 52 41.04 4.72 -37.86
N CYS A 53 41.96 3.92 -37.32
CA CYS A 53 41.68 2.96 -36.26
C CYS A 53 42.57 3.26 -35.05
N VAL A 54 41.98 3.43 -33.86
CA VAL A 54 42.69 3.70 -32.61
C VAL A 54 42.23 2.70 -31.56
N HIS A 55 43.16 1.90 -31.03
CA HIS A 55 42.86 0.77 -30.14
C HIS A 55 43.76 0.77 -28.90
N CYS A 56 43.19 0.60 -27.70
CA CYS A 56 43.92 0.45 -26.44
C CYS A 56 44.87 1.62 -26.09
N CYS A 57 44.55 2.85 -26.53
CA CYS A 57 45.37 4.04 -26.27
C CYS A 57 44.96 4.72 -24.95
N ASP A 58 45.35 4.11 -23.82
CA ASP A 58 44.90 4.51 -22.48
C ASP A 58 45.30 5.93 -22.03
N HIS A 59 46.29 6.56 -22.67
CA HIS A 59 46.75 7.91 -22.33
C HIS A 59 46.22 9.02 -23.24
N LEU A 60 45.52 8.67 -24.32
CA LEU A 60 44.95 9.62 -25.26
C LEU A 60 43.83 10.41 -24.60
N ILE A 61 43.85 11.74 -24.71
CA ILE A 61 42.84 12.64 -24.12
C ILE A 61 41.92 13.19 -25.21
N ASN A 62 42.47 13.63 -26.35
CA ASN A 62 41.68 14.02 -27.52
C ASN A 62 42.16 13.26 -28.75
N LEU A 63 41.24 12.89 -29.63
CA LEU A 63 41.59 12.16 -30.85
C LEU A 63 42.53 13.00 -31.71
N VAL A 64 42.21 14.27 -31.96
CA VAL A 64 43.03 15.19 -32.76
C VAL A 64 42.89 16.65 -32.27
N PRO A 65 43.82 17.56 -32.63
CA PRO A 65 43.66 18.99 -32.42
C PRO A 65 42.45 19.58 -33.17
N SER A 66 41.88 20.67 -32.66
CA SER A 66 40.69 21.34 -33.21
C SER A 66 40.86 21.95 -34.61
N SER A 67 42.10 22.14 -35.09
CA SER A 67 42.41 22.67 -36.43
C SER A 67 42.49 21.60 -37.53
N THR A 68 42.10 20.36 -37.23
CA THR A 68 42.27 19.19 -38.10
C THR A 68 41.10 18.99 -39.08
N SER A 69 41.37 18.58 -40.32
CA SER A 69 40.36 18.27 -41.35
C SER A 69 40.47 16.82 -41.85
N PHE A 70 39.34 16.12 -41.97
CA PHE A 70 39.25 14.70 -42.36
C PHE A 70 38.36 14.48 -43.61
N GLN A 71 38.58 15.26 -44.66
CA GLN A 71 37.69 15.29 -45.85
C GLN A 71 37.56 13.95 -46.61
N ASN A 72 38.57 13.08 -46.55
CA ASN A 72 38.61 11.81 -47.27
C ASN A 72 38.42 10.57 -46.37
N LEU A 73 38.14 10.76 -45.08
CA LEU A 73 37.98 9.66 -44.14
C LEU A 73 36.68 8.91 -44.42
N THR A 74 36.78 7.59 -44.64
CA THR A 74 35.64 6.69 -44.85
C THR A 74 35.35 5.82 -43.63
N ASN A 75 36.36 5.49 -42.81
CA ASN A 75 36.19 4.64 -41.64
C ASN A 75 36.87 5.25 -40.43
N LEU A 76 36.13 5.40 -39.33
CA LEU A 76 36.64 5.82 -38.02
C LEU A 76 36.32 4.74 -36.99
N VAL A 77 37.34 4.14 -36.39
CA VAL A 77 37.18 3.13 -35.34
C VAL A 77 38.02 3.53 -34.14
N VAL A 78 37.39 3.64 -32.97
CA VAL A 78 38.06 3.98 -31.71
C VAL A 78 37.62 2.98 -30.64
N SER A 79 38.54 2.20 -30.07
CA SER A 79 38.17 1.29 -29.00
C SER A 79 39.16 1.18 -27.85
N HIS A 80 38.63 0.87 -26.66
CA HIS A 80 39.38 0.61 -25.43
C HIS A 80 40.34 1.74 -25.03
N CYS A 81 39.97 3.00 -25.23
CA CYS A 81 40.79 4.17 -24.87
C CYS A 81 40.30 4.82 -23.57
N LYS A 82 40.89 4.44 -22.42
CA LYS A 82 40.34 4.77 -21.08
C LYS A 82 40.32 6.25 -20.71
N ARG A 83 41.22 7.09 -21.24
CA ARG A 83 41.31 8.52 -20.88
C ARG A 83 40.76 9.46 -21.96
N LEU A 84 40.31 8.92 -23.09
CA LEU A 84 39.81 9.70 -24.21
C LEU A 84 38.53 10.43 -23.81
N LYS A 85 38.53 11.75 -24.00
CA LYS A 85 37.39 12.63 -23.67
C LYS A 85 36.71 13.17 -24.92
N ILE A 86 37.49 13.59 -25.91
CA ILE A 86 36.98 14.23 -27.13
C ILE A 86 37.33 13.37 -28.33
N VAL A 87 36.30 12.86 -29.02
CA VAL A 87 36.47 12.15 -30.30
C VAL A 87 36.43 13.14 -31.45
N LEU A 88 35.38 13.95 -31.51
CA LEU A 88 35.17 14.96 -32.54
C LEU A 88 34.77 16.29 -31.91
N THR A 89 35.16 17.40 -32.55
CA THR A 89 34.53 18.70 -32.33
C THR A 89 33.55 18.99 -33.47
N SER A 90 32.62 19.94 -33.30
CA SER A 90 31.66 20.34 -34.34
C SER A 90 32.35 20.77 -35.64
N SER A 91 33.46 21.50 -35.56
CA SER A 91 34.27 21.90 -36.72
C SER A 91 34.84 20.69 -37.47
N ILE A 92 35.37 19.69 -36.77
CA ILE A 92 35.90 18.46 -37.38
C ILE A 92 34.77 17.64 -37.99
N ALA A 93 33.66 17.48 -37.27
CA ALA A 93 32.50 16.70 -37.71
C ALA A 93 31.97 17.16 -39.07
N LYS A 94 32.00 18.47 -39.36
CA LYS A 94 31.63 19.04 -40.68
C LYS A 94 32.50 18.56 -41.82
N THR A 95 33.76 18.21 -41.55
CA THR A 95 34.69 17.77 -42.60
C THR A 95 34.47 16.31 -42.98
N LEU A 96 33.75 15.52 -42.18
CA LEU A 96 33.55 14.07 -42.32
C LEU A 96 32.47 13.69 -43.34
N VAL A 97 32.39 14.38 -44.47
CA VAL A 97 31.34 14.19 -45.48
C VAL A 97 31.42 12.84 -46.21
N ARG A 98 32.60 12.21 -46.25
CA ARG A 98 32.86 10.90 -46.90
C ARG A 98 32.85 9.71 -45.92
N LEU A 99 32.58 9.95 -44.64
CA LEU A 99 32.60 8.91 -43.63
C LEU A 99 31.45 7.93 -43.89
N ARG A 100 31.76 6.63 -43.95
CA ARG A 100 30.82 5.53 -44.23
C ARG A 100 30.58 4.63 -43.02
N TYR A 101 31.60 4.49 -42.17
CA TYR A 101 31.56 3.64 -40.98
C TYR A 101 32.16 4.39 -39.79
N MET A 102 31.44 4.42 -38.67
CA MET A 102 31.95 4.93 -37.40
C MET A 102 31.70 3.92 -36.29
N GLU A 103 32.74 3.59 -35.53
CA GLU A 103 32.63 2.73 -34.36
C GLU A 103 33.41 3.30 -33.17
N ILE A 104 32.74 3.34 -32.02
CA ILE A 104 33.32 3.78 -30.75
C ILE A 104 32.94 2.77 -29.67
N GLU A 105 33.93 2.09 -29.10
CA GLU A 105 33.73 0.97 -28.19
C GLU A 105 34.57 1.10 -26.90
N SER A 106 33.96 0.86 -25.73
CA SER A 106 34.68 0.77 -24.44
C SER A 106 35.59 1.97 -24.10
N CYS A 107 35.10 3.19 -24.27
CA CYS A 107 35.85 4.41 -23.97
C CYS A 107 35.18 5.23 -22.85
N ASP A 108 35.53 4.91 -21.61
CA ASP A 108 34.75 5.31 -20.41
C ASP A 108 34.75 6.81 -20.08
N LYS A 109 35.68 7.62 -20.59
CA LYS A 109 35.75 9.06 -20.27
C LYS A 109 35.01 9.96 -21.25
N ILE A 110 34.43 9.38 -22.30
CA ILE A 110 33.63 10.10 -23.29
C ILE A 110 32.22 10.28 -22.75
N THR A 111 31.77 11.53 -22.66
CA THR A 111 30.38 11.89 -22.34
C THR A 111 29.57 12.26 -23.57
N GLU A 112 30.23 12.73 -24.64
CA GLU A 112 29.63 13.12 -25.92
C GLU A 112 30.57 12.75 -27.07
N ILE A 113 30.03 12.32 -28.21
CA ILE A 113 30.85 11.96 -29.38
C ILE A 113 31.35 13.22 -30.10
N VAL A 114 30.46 14.21 -30.25
CA VAL A 114 30.74 15.50 -30.88
C VAL A 114 30.60 16.60 -29.84
N LEU A 115 31.72 17.24 -29.48
CA LEU A 115 31.75 18.41 -28.61
C LEU A 115 31.56 19.68 -29.45
N VAL A 116 30.63 20.56 -29.06
CA VAL A 116 30.44 21.85 -29.75
C VAL A 116 31.57 22.81 -29.41
N ASP A 117 32.21 23.40 -30.43
CA ASP A 117 33.25 24.43 -30.32
C ASP A 117 32.73 25.81 -30.75
N ASP A 118 33.28 26.88 -30.15
CA ASP A 118 32.84 28.28 -30.30
C ASP A 118 32.97 28.85 -31.73
N VAL A 119 33.53 28.07 -32.66
CA VAL A 119 33.83 28.49 -34.05
C VAL A 119 32.62 28.30 -34.97
N VAL A 120 31.62 27.53 -34.53
CA VAL A 120 30.44 27.21 -35.32
C VAL A 120 29.27 28.10 -34.94
N ALA A 121 28.69 28.81 -35.91
CA ALA A 121 27.43 29.51 -35.71
C ALA A 121 26.33 28.51 -35.30
N GLN A 122 25.49 28.90 -34.33
CA GLN A 122 24.43 28.07 -33.74
C GLN A 122 23.42 27.52 -34.76
N ASP A 123 23.41 28.03 -36.00
CA ASP A 123 22.46 27.66 -37.06
C ASP A 123 23.07 26.76 -38.17
N GLU A 124 24.33 26.33 -38.06
CA GLU A 124 24.96 25.52 -39.13
C GLU A 124 24.68 24.01 -38.99
N VAL A 125 24.18 23.40 -40.08
CA VAL A 125 23.83 21.98 -40.18
C VAL A 125 25.07 21.11 -40.43
N ILE A 126 25.33 20.14 -39.55
CA ILE A 126 26.38 19.13 -39.70
C ILE A 126 25.81 17.92 -40.45
N THR A 127 26.39 17.59 -41.61
CA THR A 127 25.87 16.54 -42.50
C THR A 127 26.86 15.38 -42.66
N PHE A 128 26.51 14.20 -42.13
CA PHE A 128 27.23 12.95 -42.38
C PHE A 128 26.67 12.25 -43.62
N ARG A 129 27.07 12.75 -44.81
CA ARG A 129 26.41 12.41 -46.09
C ARG A 129 26.48 10.92 -46.44
N GLU A 130 27.63 10.28 -46.28
CA GLU A 130 27.85 8.89 -46.71
C GLU A 130 27.80 7.86 -45.56
N LEU A 131 27.50 8.29 -44.32
CA LEU A 131 27.59 7.41 -43.14
C LEU A 131 26.48 6.38 -43.19
N LYS A 132 26.85 5.10 -43.34
CA LYS A 132 25.91 3.97 -43.44
C LYS A 132 25.71 3.24 -42.13
N GLU A 133 26.78 3.14 -41.34
CA GLU A 133 26.78 2.39 -40.09
C GLU A 133 27.49 3.16 -38.97
N LEU A 134 26.80 3.27 -37.83
CA LEU A 134 27.29 3.90 -36.61
C LEU A 134 27.14 2.93 -35.43
N ASN A 135 28.25 2.59 -34.78
CA ASN A 135 28.31 1.64 -33.68
C ASN A 135 28.81 2.32 -32.39
N LEU A 136 27.95 2.41 -31.38
CA LEU A 136 28.25 2.93 -30.04
C LEU A 136 28.10 1.82 -29.01
N LEU A 137 29.22 1.36 -28.46
CA LEU A 137 29.26 0.07 -27.75
C LEU A 137 29.97 0.18 -26.41
N GLN A 138 29.35 -0.35 -25.36
CA GLN A 138 29.93 -0.44 -24.01
C GLN A 138 30.40 0.93 -23.47
N MET A 139 29.70 2.00 -23.81
CA MET A 139 30.05 3.37 -23.41
C MET A 139 29.36 3.73 -22.08
N GLN A 140 30.06 3.54 -20.96
CA GLN A 140 29.45 3.68 -19.63
C GLN A 140 28.99 5.10 -19.30
N ASN A 141 29.73 6.14 -19.72
CA ASN A 141 29.45 7.53 -19.34
C ASN A 141 28.93 8.40 -20.49
N LEU A 142 28.62 7.80 -21.65
CA LEU A 142 28.08 8.54 -22.79
C LEU A 142 26.66 9.02 -22.48
N ILE A 143 26.44 10.34 -22.57
CA ILE A 143 25.16 11.01 -22.29
C ILE A 143 24.39 11.28 -23.59
N SER A 144 25.09 11.64 -24.67
CA SER A 144 24.49 11.87 -25.99
C SER A 144 25.52 11.76 -27.11
N PHE A 145 25.09 11.74 -28.37
CA PHE A 145 25.99 11.92 -29.51
C PHE A 145 26.50 13.36 -29.55
N CYS A 146 25.62 14.34 -29.29
CA CYS A 146 25.94 15.75 -29.11
C CYS A 146 24.85 16.44 -28.28
N SER A 147 25.18 17.08 -27.15
CA SER A 147 24.17 17.76 -26.32
C SER A 147 23.86 19.19 -26.77
N GLY A 148 24.77 19.79 -27.55
CA GLY A 148 24.60 21.14 -28.05
C GLY A 148 23.51 21.22 -29.13
N ASN A 149 23.00 22.44 -29.35
CA ASN A 149 21.92 22.74 -30.29
C ASN A 149 22.39 22.76 -31.76
N CYS A 150 23.27 21.84 -32.15
CA CYS A 150 23.71 21.69 -33.55
C CYS A 150 22.71 20.83 -34.30
N ALA A 151 22.29 21.26 -35.50
CA ALA A 151 21.47 20.44 -36.38
C ALA A 151 22.31 19.35 -37.04
N PHE A 152 21.87 18.09 -36.98
CA PHE A 152 22.53 16.95 -37.61
C PHE A 152 21.65 16.28 -38.67
N THR A 153 22.27 15.94 -39.81
CA THR A 153 21.62 15.15 -40.86
C THR A 153 22.45 13.93 -41.24
N PHE A 154 21.79 12.76 -41.28
CA PHE A 154 22.35 11.46 -41.60
C PHE A 154 21.58 10.82 -42.77
N PRO A 155 21.73 11.34 -44.00
CA PRO A 155 20.90 10.93 -45.13
C PRO A 155 21.10 9.48 -45.56
N SER A 156 22.24 8.86 -45.26
CA SER A 156 22.57 7.48 -45.71
C SER A 156 22.64 6.46 -44.57
N LEU A 157 22.28 6.83 -43.33
CA LEU A 157 22.45 5.96 -42.18
C LEU A 157 21.39 4.85 -42.18
N GLU A 158 21.85 3.62 -42.35
CA GLU A 158 21.01 2.41 -42.46
C GLU A 158 21.05 1.59 -41.15
N ILE A 159 22.20 1.58 -40.47
CA ILE A 159 22.44 0.76 -39.26
C ILE A 159 22.96 1.66 -38.14
N LEU A 160 22.27 1.64 -37.01
CA LEU A 160 22.74 2.21 -35.76
C LEU A 160 22.71 1.14 -34.67
N VAL A 161 23.86 0.82 -34.10
CA VAL A 161 23.99 -0.09 -32.97
C VAL A 161 24.30 0.70 -31.71
N VAL A 162 23.41 0.63 -30.72
CA VAL A 162 23.63 1.23 -29.39
C VAL A 162 23.54 0.11 -28.36
N ASN A 163 24.69 -0.43 -27.99
CA ASN A 163 24.78 -1.57 -27.07
C ASN A 163 25.51 -1.18 -25.79
N TYR A 164 24.98 -1.59 -24.62
CA TYR A 164 25.57 -1.34 -23.31
C TYR A 164 25.99 0.13 -23.06
N CYS A 165 25.17 1.10 -23.49
CA CYS A 165 25.37 2.53 -23.23
C CYS A 165 24.33 3.06 -22.21
N PRO A 166 24.47 2.77 -20.90
CA PRO A 166 23.41 2.98 -19.91
C PRO A 166 23.00 4.43 -19.66
N ASN A 167 23.90 5.39 -19.88
CA ASN A 167 23.68 6.79 -19.50
C ASN A 167 23.25 7.69 -20.67
N MET A 168 23.07 7.12 -21.87
CA MET A 168 22.77 7.89 -23.07
C MET A 168 21.29 8.27 -23.08
N LYS A 169 20.99 9.55 -22.84
CA LYS A 169 19.62 10.07 -22.64
C LYS A 169 18.93 10.46 -23.95
N ILE A 170 19.68 11.06 -24.87
CA ILE A 170 19.22 11.51 -26.19
C ILE A 170 20.31 11.24 -27.21
N PHE A 171 19.98 11.27 -28.50
CA PHE A 171 21.00 11.26 -29.55
C PHE A 171 21.58 12.66 -29.74
N SER A 172 20.75 13.66 -30.08
CA SER A 172 21.18 15.05 -30.29
C SER A 172 20.27 16.07 -29.61
N GLY A 173 20.83 17.17 -29.10
CA GLY A 173 20.08 18.30 -28.55
C GLY A 173 19.47 19.25 -29.60
N GLY A 174 19.97 19.24 -30.84
CA GLY A 174 19.45 20.05 -31.95
C GLY A 174 18.55 19.28 -32.91
N GLU A 175 18.17 19.91 -34.03
CA GLU A 175 17.36 19.26 -35.07
C GLU A 175 18.07 18.02 -35.64
N LEU A 176 17.35 16.91 -35.77
CA LEU A 176 17.92 15.62 -36.19
C LEU A 176 17.12 15.04 -37.35
N SER A 177 17.80 14.74 -38.46
CA SER A 177 17.20 14.08 -39.63
C SER A 177 17.93 12.79 -39.98
N THR A 178 17.21 11.66 -39.91
CA THR A 178 17.71 10.32 -40.23
C THR A 178 16.74 9.61 -41.17
N PRO A 179 16.61 10.03 -42.45
CA PRO A 179 15.52 9.60 -43.33
C PRO A 179 15.50 8.11 -43.67
N ASN A 180 16.65 7.44 -43.64
CA ASN A 180 16.79 6.01 -43.97
C ASN A 180 16.94 5.11 -42.73
N LEU A 181 16.94 5.70 -41.52
CA LEU A 181 17.04 4.94 -40.27
C LEU A 181 15.63 4.72 -39.71
N HIS A 182 15.26 3.46 -39.54
CA HIS A 182 13.95 3.07 -39.00
C HIS A 182 14.04 2.03 -37.88
N LYS A 183 15.26 1.73 -37.40
CA LYS A 183 15.50 0.74 -36.34
C LYS A 183 16.90 0.92 -35.74
N VAL A 184 17.00 0.71 -34.42
CA VAL A 184 18.25 0.71 -33.65
C VAL A 184 18.51 -0.69 -33.12
N GLN A 185 19.72 -1.22 -33.31
CA GLN A 185 20.12 -2.53 -32.81
C GLN A 185 20.69 -2.44 -31.38
N LEU A 186 20.31 -3.40 -30.53
CA LEU A 186 20.81 -3.52 -29.16
C LEU A 186 21.97 -4.51 -28.99
N SER A 187 22.27 -5.31 -30.01
CA SER A 187 23.40 -6.24 -30.00
C SER A 187 23.99 -6.38 -31.41
N ARG A 188 25.25 -6.83 -31.48
CA ARG A 188 25.97 -7.11 -32.74
C ARG A 188 25.58 -8.45 -33.38
N TRP A 189 24.75 -9.27 -32.73
CA TRP A 189 24.50 -10.66 -33.13
C TRP A 189 23.08 -10.80 -33.67
N ASP A 190 22.99 -11.43 -34.85
CA ASP A 190 21.78 -11.49 -35.66
C ASP A 190 20.66 -12.28 -34.98
N GLY A 191 19.58 -11.57 -34.67
CA GLY A 191 18.24 -12.08 -34.38
C GLY A 191 17.25 -10.91 -34.48
N GLU A 192 16.14 -11.08 -35.20
CA GLU A 192 15.12 -10.03 -35.40
C GLU A 192 14.52 -9.51 -34.07
N GLU A 193 14.75 -10.22 -32.96
CA GLU A 193 14.29 -9.88 -31.59
C GLU A 193 15.05 -8.70 -30.92
N HIS A 194 16.08 -8.11 -31.55
CA HIS A 194 16.96 -7.08 -30.92
C HIS A 194 16.90 -5.68 -31.56
N TRP A 195 15.86 -5.39 -32.34
CA TRP A 195 15.67 -4.09 -32.99
C TRP A 195 14.57 -3.28 -32.30
N ILE A 196 14.76 -1.97 -32.18
CA ILE A 196 13.76 -1.07 -31.62
C ILE A 196 13.61 0.21 -32.45
N TRP A 197 12.38 0.71 -32.54
CA TRP A 197 12.10 2.03 -33.10
C TRP A 197 10.87 2.62 -32.44
N VAL A 198 11.01 3.84 -31.91
CA VAL A 198 9.95 4.60 -31.25
C VAL A 198 9.93 5.98 -31.88
N HIS A 199 9.01 6.20 -32.84
CA HIS A 199 8.81 7.45 -33.58
C HIS A 199 10.03 7.95 -34.38
N ASP A 200 11.05 8.45 -33.69
CA ASP A 200 12.29 9.00 -34.22
C ASP A 200 13.50 8.52 -33.40
N LEU A 201 14.71 8.88 -33.85
CA LEU A 201 15.94 8.42 -33.20
C LEU A 201 16.10 8.95 -31.76
N ASN A 202 15.80 10.22 -31.50
CA ASN A 202 15.93 10.80 -30.17
C ASN A 202 14.96 10.14 -29.18
N THR A 203 13.71 9.97 -29.61
CA THR A 203 12.65 9.29 -28.85
C THR A 203 13.03 7.82 -28.57
N THR A 204 13.62 7.13 -29.55
CA THR A 204 14.10 5.74 -29.40
C THR A 204 15.23 5.63 -28.36
N ILE A 205 16.23 6.52 -28.40
CA ILE A 205 17.31 6.53 -27.39
C ILE A 205 16.77 6.85 -25.99
N LYS A 206 15.85 7.82 -25.88
CA LYS A 206 15.21 8.16 -24.61
C LYS A 206 14.41 6.99 -24.05
N TYR A 207 13.69 6.25 -24.89
CA TYR A 207 12.98 5.04 -24.48
C TYR A 207 13.95 3.97 -23.96
N LEU A 208 15.06 3.71 -24.67
CA LEU A 208 16.07 2.75 -24.24
C LEU A 208 16.70 3.11 -22.89
N TYR A 209 16.95 4.39 -22.67
CA TYR A 209 17.41 4.91 -21.38
C TYR A 209 16.41 4.59 -20.26
N LEU A 210 15.13 4.94 -20.44
CA LEU A 210 14.08 4.69 -19.45
C LEU A 210 13.86 3.19 -19.20
N LYS A 211 13.88 2.36 -20.25
CA LYS A 211 13.74 0.91 -20.12
C LYS A 211 14.87 0.29 -19.29
N LYS A 212 16.11 0.65 -19.60
CA LYS A 212 17.29 0.14 -18.88
C LYS A 212 17.34 0.61 -17.42
N LEU A 213 16.88 1.82 -17.18
CA LEU A 213 16.66 2.37 -15.85
C LEU A 213 15.61 1.57 -15.07
N GLY A 214 14.54 1.12 -15.73
CA GLY A 214 13.52 0.24 -15.16
C GLY A 214 14.07 -1.13 -14.78
N GLU A 215 14.85 -1.75 -15.66
CA GLU A 215 15.56 -3.01 -15.40
C GLU A 215 16.52 -2.87 -14.21
N PHE A 216 17.24 -1.74 -14.10
CA PHE A 216 18.09 -1.44 -12.97
C PHE A 216 17.29 -1.40 -11.66
N LEU A 217 16.18 -0.64 -11.59
CA LEU A 217 15.32 -0.57 -10.41
C LEU A 217 14.72 -1.94 -10.03
N GLN A 218 14.32 -2.77 -11.01
CA GLN A 218 13.82 -4.12 -10.76
C GLN A 218 14.90 -5.06 -10.23
N SER A 219 16.12 -5.02 -10.76
CA SER A 219 17.23 -5.88 -10.30
C SER A 219 17.58 -5.68 -8.82
N GLN A 220 17.31 -4.48 -8.30
CA GLN A 220 17.51 -4.17 -6.88
C GLN A 220 16.41 -4.78 -6.00
N ARG A 221 15.21 -5.02 -6.54
CA ARG A 221 14.09 -5.67 -5.83
C ARG A 221 14.37 -7.14 -5.51
N SER A 222 15.06 -7.86 -6.40
CA SER A 222 15.33 -9.29 -6.25
C SER A 222 16.55 -9.64 -5.38
N ARG A 223 17.38 -8.65 -4.99
CA ARG A 223 18.60 -8.85 -4.19
C ARG A 223 18.38 -8.71 -2.67
N ILE A 224 17.14 -8.53 -2.21
CA ILE A 224 16.84 -8.24 -0.80
C ILE A 224 16.69 -9.54 0.01
N SER A 225 17.83 -10.10 0.42
CA SER A 225 17.92 -10.99 1.59
C SER A 225 18.94 -10.49 2.64
N THR A 226 19.58 -9.33 2.43
CA THR A 226 20.49 -8.73 3.41
C THR A 226 20.32 -7.20 3.46
N PRO A 227 20.35 -6.58 4.66
CA PRO A 227 20.11 -5.15 4.81
C PRO A 227 21.41 -4.36 4.72
N VAL A 228 22.00 -4.21 3.52
CA VAL A 228 23.04 -3.20 3.27
C VAL A 228 22.92 -2.67 1.83
N LEU A 229 22.87 -1.34 1.70
CA LEU A 229 22.67 -0.50 0.50
C LEU A 229 21.21 -0.33 0.05
N SER A 230 20.44 0.42 0.85
CA SER A 230 19.43 1.31 0.30
C SER A 230 20.08 2.17 -0.78
N LEU A 231 19.59 2.13 -2.02
CA LEU A 231 19.88 3.14 -3.03
C LEU A 231 19.72 4.52 -2.38
N ASN A 232 20.80 5.31 -2.32
CA ASN A 232 20.78 6.63 -1.71
C ASN A 232 19.69 7.47 -2.40
N LEU A 233 18.81 8.12 -1.63
CA LEU A 233 17.69 8.94 -2.13
C LEU A 233 18.17 9.92 -3.22
N GLN A 234 19.39 10.44 -3.07
CA GLN A 234 20.08 11.28 -4.05
C GLN A 234 20.12 10.67 -5.46
N SER A 235 20.47 9.39 -5.59
CA SER A 235 20.52 8.69 -6.88
C SER A 235 19.13 8.45 -7.49
N LYS A 236 18.09 8.33 -6.65
CA LYS A 236 16.69 8.20 -7.10
C LYS A 236 16.15 9.55 -7.61
N LEU A 237 16.55 10.66 -6.99
CA LEU A 237 16.12 12.01 -7.38
C LEU A 237 16.82 12.52 -8.66
N GLU A 238 18.06 12.10 -8.94
CA GLU A 238 18.75 12.43 -10.20
C GLU A 238 18.03 11.92 -11.46
N ILE A 239 17.18 10.91 -11.30
CA ILE A 239 16.43 10.25 -12.37
C ILE A 239 15.09 10.93 -12.64
N LEU A 240 14.54 11.62 -11.64
CA LEU A 240 13.20 12.21 -11.66
C LEU A 240 12.95 13.13 -12.88
N PRO A 241 13.89 14.02 -13.29
CA PRO A 241 13.67 14.87 -14.46
C PRO A 241 13.39 14.09 -15.75
N ALA A 242 14.13 13.00 -15.99
CA ALA A 242 13.95 12.20 -17.21
C ALA A 242 12.59 11.49 -17.24
N MET A 243 12.11 11.06 -16.07
CA MET A 243 10.78 10.45 -15.93
C MET A 243 9.67 11.49 -16.15
N VAL A 244 9.82 12.68 -15.59
CA VAL A 244 8.91 13.82 -15.82
C VAL A 244 8.83 14.10 -17.33
N ASP A 245 9.97 14.26 -18.00
CA ASP A 245 10.01 14.49 -19.45
C ASP A 245 9.41 13.34 -20.27
N GLY A 246 9.41 12.11 -19.75
CA GLY A 246 8.78 10.96 -20.40
C GLY A 246 7.25 10.99 -20.28
N VAL A 247 6.74 11.37 -19.12
CA VAL A 247 5.30 11.52 -18.84
C VAL A 247 4.68 12.71 -19.60
N TRP A 248 5.44 13.79 -19.80
CA TRP A 248 5.01 14.96 -20.58
C TRP A 248 5.28 14.83 -22.09
N SER A 249 5.90 13.75 -22.54
CA SER A 249 6.04 13.43 -23.96
C SER A 249 4.67 13.23 -24.62
N ASP A 250 4.59 13.43 -25.93
CA ASP A 250 3.43 13.05 -26.76
C ASP A 250 3.52 11.58 -27.23
N ASP A 251 4.66 10.92 -27.07
CA ASP A 251 4.86 9.52 -27.44
C ASP A 251 4.28 8.54 -26.40
N ASN A 252 3.39 7.65 -26.84
CA ASN A 252 2.71 6.67 -25.99
C ASN A 252 3.67 5.68 -25.30
N SER A 253 4.79 5.32 -25.93
CA SER A 253 5.74 4.35 -25.36
C SER A 253 6.56 4.99 -24.24
N LEU A 254 6.99 6.24 -24.44
CA LEU A 254 7.65 7.03 -23.40
C LEU A 254 6.73 7.31 -22.22
N GLN A 255 5.46 7.66 -22.46
CA GLN A 255 4.48 7.88 -21.40
C GLN A 255 4.31 6.62 -20.53
N LEU A 256 4.16 5.44 -21.17
CA LEU A 256 3.98 4.17 -20.46
C LEU A 256 5.22 3.77 -19.66
N GLU A 257 6.41 3.87 -20.26
CA GLU A 257 7.65 3.49 -19.61
C GLU A 257 7.93 4.41 -18.41
N ALA A 258 7.82 5.72 -18.60
CA ALA A 258 8.03 6.70 -17.54
C ALA A 258 7.03 6.53 -16.38
N THR A 259 5.75 6.31 -16.68
CA THR A 259 4.72 6.03 -15.65
C THR A 259 5.04 4.74 -14.89
N THR A 260 5.55 3.71 -15.58
CA THR A 260 5.98 2.45 -14.94
C THR A 260 7.15 2.68 -13.98
N LEU A 261 8.10 3.55 -14.33
CA LEU A 261 9.19 3.94 -13.44
C LEU A 261 8.69 4.67 -12.19
N PHE A 262 7.70 5.55 -12.33
CA PHE A 262 7.09 6.23 -11.19
C PHE A 262 6.45 5.25 -10.20
N ILE A 263 5.74 4.24 -10.70
CA ILE A 263 5.18 3.19 -9.83
C ILE A 263 6.30 2.44 -9.10
N ASN A 264 7.35 2.06 -9.81
CA ASN A 264 8.48 1.34 -9.22
C ASN A 264 9.14 2.18 -8.12
N LEU A 265 9.34 3.48 -8.36
CA LEU A 265 9.90 4.41 -7.39
C LEU A 265 9.02 4.52 -6.13
N LEU A 266 7.71 4.63 -6.31
CA LEU A 266 6.72 4.73 -5.24
C LEU A 266 6.48 3.39 -4.50
N SER A 267 6.91 2.25 -5.06
CA SER A 267 6.68 0.93 -4.47
C SER A 267 7.90 0.34 -3.75
N PHE A 268 9.08 0.95 -3.87
CA PHE A 268 10.36 0.32 -3.50
C PHE A 268 10.75 0.50 -2.02
N ASP A 269 10.28 1.57 -1.37
CA ASP A 269 10.87 2.04 -0.12
C ASP A 269 9.91 1.95 1.08
N ARG A 270 10.46 1.81 2.30
CA ARG A 270 9.68 1.98 3.54
C ARG A 270 9.18 3.41 3.68
N SER A 271 9.90 4.37 3.08
CA SER A 271 9.54 5.77 2.95
C SER A 271 9.60 6.18 1.48
N PRO A 272 8.56 5.92 0.68
CA PRO A 272 8.55 6.30 -0.73
C PRO A 272 8.62 7.84 -0.88
N PRO A 273 9.33 8.37 -1.90
CA PRO A 273 9.50 9.81 -2.11
C PRO A 273 8.23 10.43 -2.73
N ILE A 274 7.11 10.34 -2.00
CA ILE A 274 5.79 10.78 -2.49
C ILE A 274 5.78 12.30 -2.66
N ASP A 275 6.34 13.04 -1.71
CA ASP A 275 6.34 14.50 -1.73
C ASP A 275 7.17 15.04 -2.90
N GLU A 276 8.31 14.43 -3.21
CA GLU A 276 9.14 14.82 -4.35
C GLU A 276 8.45 14.51 -5.69
N VAL A 277 7.74 13.37 -5.79
CA VAL A 277 6.92 13.06 -6.96
C VAL A 277 5.79 14.08 -7.12
N ILE A 278 5.12 14.47 -6.04
CA ILE A 278 4.09 15.52 -6.09
C ILE A 278 4.69 16.86 -6.53
N GLN A 279 5.81 17.27 -5.95
CA GLN A 279 6.50 18.54 -6.26
C GLN A 279 6.99 18.59 -7.71
N SER A 280 7.24 17.44 -8.35
CA SER A 280 7.59 17.38 -9.78
C SER A 280 6.44 17.70 -10.74
N GLY A 281 5.21 17.84 -10.24
CA GLY A 281 4.05 18.30 -11.04
C GLY A 281 3.40 17.22 -11.91
N VAL A 282 3.71 15.93 -11.72
CA VAL A 282 3.21 14.84 -12.57
C VAL A 282 1.79 14.36 -12.22
N VAL A 283 1.26 14.68 -11.04
CA VAL A 283 -0.10 14.27 -10.60
C VAL A 283 -1.19 14.66 -11.60
N PRO A 284 -1.32 15.91 -12.06
CA PRO A 284 -2.33 16.27 -13.07
C PRO A 284 -2.21 15.46 -14.36
N ARG A 285 -0.98 15.11 -14.77
CA ARG A 285 -0.73 14.32 -15.97
C ARG A 285 -1.14 12.85 -15.78
N PHE A 286 -0.94 12.27 -14.60
CA PHE A 286 -1.49 10.95 -14.28
C PHE A 286 -3.02 10.96 -14.28
N VAL A 287 -3.64 12.03 -13.78
CA VAL A 287 -5.10 12.19 -13.84
C VAL A 287 -5.59 12.27 -15.30
N GLU A 288 -4.89 12.96 -16.17
CA GLU A 288 -5.19 12.98 -17.61
C GLU A 288 -5.06 11.59 -18.24
N PHE A 289 -4.02 10.83 -17.88
CA PHE A 289 -3.83 9.46 -18.36
C PHE A 289 -4.95 8.50 -17.96
N LEU A 290 -5.65 8.74 -16.83
CA LEU A 290 -6.85 7.98 -16.47
C LEU A 290 -7.96 8.10 -17.54
N MET A 291 -7.99 9.19 -18.31
CA MET A 291 -9.01 9.41 -19.34
C MET A 291 -8.70 8.76 -20.68
N ARG A 292 -7.49 8.20 -20.88
CA ARG A 292 -7.03 7.57 -22.13
C ARG A 292 -7.64 6.18 -22.35
N GLN A 293 -8.93 6.14 -22.70
CA GLN A 293 -9.66 4.88 -22.97
C GLN A 293 -9.07 4.06 -24.13
N ASP A 294 -8.38 4.73 -25.05
CA ASP A 294 -7.63 4.12 -26.15
C ASP A 294 -6.41 3.33 -25.66
N TYR A 295 -5.94 3.56 -24.42
CA TYR A 295 -4.71 2.96 -23.90
C TYR A 295 -4.85 2.41 -22.46
N PRO A 296 -5.53 1.26 -22.26
CA PRO A 296 -5.80 0.70 -20.94
C PRO A 296 -4.56 0.39 -20.08
N GLN A 297 -3.44 0.04 -20.72
CA GLN A 297 -2.17 -0.20 -20.00
C GLN A 297 -1.68 1.07 -19.31
N LEU A 298 -1.76 2.23 -19.99
CA LEU A 298 -1.40 3.51 -19.41
C LEU A 298 -2.39 3.94 -18.33
N GLN A 299 -3.70 3.73 -18.53
CA GLN A 299 -4.72 3.98 -17.49
C GLN A 299 -4.43 3.18 -16.21
N PHE A 300 -4.14 1.89 -16.35
CA PHE A 300 -3.79 1.01 -15.22
C PHE A 300 -2.56 1.53 -14.46
N LYS A 301 -1.50 1.89 -15.19
CA LYS A 301 -0.26 2.41 -14.60
C LYS A 301 -0.47 3.75 -13.90
N ALA A 302 -1.20 4.67 -14.53
CA ALA A 302 -1.54 5.96 -13.94
C ALA A 302 -2.40 5.81 -12.68
N ALA A 303 -3.41 4.93 -12.71
CA ALA A 303 -4.23 4.60 -11.55
C ALA A 303 -3.38 4.06 -10.41
N TRP A 304 -2.44 3.15 -10.70
CA TRP A 304 -1.53 2.59 -9.69
C TRP A 304 -0.60 3.65 -9.09
N ALA A 305 -0.02 4.53 -9.90
CA ALA A 305 0.80 5.63 -9.39
C ALA A 305 0.00 6.51 -8.42
N LEU A 306 -1.24 6.88 -8.78
CA LEU A 306 -2.13 7.67 -7.94
C LEU A 306 -2.59 6.91 -6.67
N THR A 307 -2.81 5.59 -6.75
CA THR A 307 -3.11 4.75 -5.58
C THR A 307 -1.98 4.80 -4.56
N ASN A 308 -0.73 4.71 -5.02
CA ASN A 308 0.44 4.76 -4.14
C ASN A 308 0.59 6.16 -3.51
N ILE A 309 0.36 7.24 -4.28
CA ILE A 309 0.36 8.61 -3.74
C ILE A 309 -0.73 8.77 -2.67
N ALA A 310 -1.94 8.26 -2.91
CA ALA A 310 -3.06 8.29 -1.96
C ALA A 310 -2.89 7.34 -0.76
N SER A 311 -1.86 6.49 -0.74
CA SER A 311 -1.51 5.67 0.43
C SER A 311 -0.57 6.36 1.41
N GLY A 312 -0.09 7.56 1.06
CA GLY A 312 0.80 8.38 1.87
C GLY A 312 0.08 9.12 3.01
N THR A 313 0.44 10.39 3.22
CA THR A 313 -0.19 11.26 4.22
C THR A 313 -1.55 11.77 3.75
N SER A 314 -2.34 12.35 4.65
CA SER A 314 -3.60 13.01 4.31
C SER A 314 -3.41 14.18 3.34
N GLU A 315 -2.28 14.89 3.41
CA GLU A 315 -1.89 15.91 2.44
C GLU A 315 -1.64 15.31 1.05
N ASN A 316 -0.99 14.14 0.96
CA ASN A 316 -0.77 13.46 -0.32
C ASN A 316 -2.10 13.00 -0.93
N THR A 317 -2.99 12.42 -0.13
CA THR A 317 -4.35 12.04 -0.55
C THR A 317 -5.14 13.25 -1.03
N LYS A 318 -5.04 14.37 -0.30
CA LYS A 318 -5.68 15.63 -0.67
C LYS A 318 -5.22 16.12 -2.05
N VAL A 319 -3.94 16.00 -2.39
CA VAL A 319 -3.43 16.37 -3.72
C VAL A 319 -4.11 15.56 -4.83
N VAL A 320 -4.30 14.25 -4.65
CA VAL A 320 -5.01 13.39 -5.62
C VAL A 320 -6.48 13.82 -5.76
N ILE A 321 -7.13 14.17 -4.64
CA ILE A 321 -8.51 14.66 -4.63
C ILE A 321 -8.63 16.00 -5.34
N ASP A 322 -7.78 16.97 -5.00
CA ASP A 322 -7.84 18.35 -5.51
C ASP A 322 -7.59 18.42 -7.02
N HIS A 323 -6.86 17.44 -7.58
CA HIS A 323 -6.69 17.29 -9.04
C HIS A 323 -7.85 16.56 -9.74
N GLY A 324 -8.92 16.19 -9.03
CA GLY A 324 -10.14 15.65 -9.63
C GLY A 324 -10.08 14.17 -10.01
N ALA A 325 -9.22 13.37 -9.37
CA ALA A 325 -9.10 11.94 -9.69
C ALA A 325 -10.34 11.11 -9.28
N VAL A 326 -11.03 11.47 -8.19
CA VAL A 326 -12.11 10.65 -7.61
C VAL A 326 -13.28 10.40 -8.57
N PRO A 327 -13.88 11.41 -9.25
CA PRO A 327 -14.95 11.17 -10.21
C PRO A 327 -14.50 10.29 -11.40
N ILE A 328 -13.23 10.39 -11.80
CA ILE A 328 -12.68 9.58 -12.88
C ILE A 328 -12.50 8.14 -12.43
N PHE A 329 -12.02 7.91 -11.20
CA PHE A 329 -11.99 6.58 -10.61
C PHE A 329 -13.40 5.97 -10.57
N VAL A 330 -14.43 6.70 -10.11
CA VAL A 330 -15.80 6.16 -10.12
C VAL A 330 -16.24 5.75 -11.53
N LYS A 331 -15.91 6.53 -12.56
CA LYS A 331 -16.18 6.17 -13.96
C LYS A 331 -15.40 4.93 -14.41
N LEU A 332 -14.14 4.78 -13.99
CA LEU A 332 -13.28 3.66 -14.37
C LEU A 332 -13.68 2.33 -13.73
N LEU A 333 -14.56 2.33 -12.72
CA LEU A 333 -15.20 1.10 -12.23
C LEU A 333 -16.06 0.42 -13.31
N ALA A 334 -16.44 1.12 -14.38
CA ALA A 334 -17.13 0.53 -15.54
C ALA A 334 -16.18 0.22 -16.72
N SER A 335 -14.86 0.26 -16.51
CA SER A 335 -13.87 -0.01 -17.57
C SER A 335 -13.99 -1.44 -18.12
N PRO A 336 -13.82 -1.67 -19.42
CA PRO A 336 -13.77 -3.04 -19.96
C PRO A 336 -12.57 -3.84 -19.44
N SER A 337 -11.50 -3.16 -19.01
CA SER A 337 -10.30 -3.80 -18.46
C SER A 337 -10.47 -4.13 -16.98
N VAL A 338 -10.40 -5.43 -16.64
CA VAL A 338 -10.45 -5.92 -15.25
C VAL A 338 -9.33 -5.33 -14.40
N ASP A 339 -8.12 -5.20 -14.96
CA ASP A 339 -6.96 -4.65 -14.23
C ASP A 339 -7.18 -3.18 -13.88
N VAL A 340 -7.73 -2.40 -14.81
CA VAL A 340 -8.09 -0.98 -14.55
C VAL A 340 -9.17 -0.89 -13.48
N ARG A 341 -10.24 -1.71 -13.56
CA ARG A 341 -11.30 -1.74 -12.54
C ARG A 341 -10.73 -2.07 -11.17
N LYS A 342 -9.92 -3.12 -11.06
CA LYS A 342 -9.32 -3.56 -9.80
C LYS A 342 -8.42 -2.48 -9.19
N GLN A 343 -7.56 -1.87 -9.99
CA GLN A 343 -6.69 -0.79 -9.51
C GLN A 343 -7.48 0.43 -9.05
N THR A 344 -8.58 0.71 -9.75
CA THR A 344 -9.50 1.80 -9.41
C THR A 344 -10.23 1.56 -8.09
N VAL A 345 -10.70 0.32 -7.86
CA VAL A 345 -11.26 -0.09 -6.57
C VAL A 345 -10.25 0.17 -5.46
N TRP A 346 -9.00 -0.25 -5.65
CA TRP A 346 -7.93 -0.03 -4.66
C TRP A 346 -7.67 1.47 -4.40
N ALA A 347 -7.60 2.28 -5.47
CA ALA A 347 -7.44 3.74 -5.35
C ALA A 347 -8.55 4.37 -4.51
N LEU A 348 -9.81 4.02 -4.78
CA LEU A 348 -10.97 4.52 -4.02
C LEU A 348 -10.94 4.06 -2.56
N GLY A 349 -10.48 2.84 -2.30
CA GLY A 349 -10.31 2.33 -0.94
C GLY A 349 -9.25 3.09 -0.15
N ASN A 350 -8.11 3.45 -0.74
CA ASN A 350 -7.10 4.31 -0.09
C ASN A 350 -7.67 5.70 0.21
N VAL A 351 -8.32 6.34 -0.77
CA VAL A 351 -8.93 7.67 -0.60
C VAL A 351 -10.00 7.66 0.47
N ALA A 352 -10.96 6.72 0.42
CA ALA A 352 -12.01 6.62 1.44
C ALA A 352 -11.44 6.22 2.81
N GLY A 353 -10.31 5.53 2.81
CA GLY A 353 -9.62 5.12 4.02
C GLY A 353 -9.01 6.29 4.80
N ASP A 354 -8.49 7.30 4.12
CA ASP A 354 -7.75 8.40 4.75
C ASP A 354 -8.51 9.09 5.90
N SER A 355 -9.76 9.49 5.67
CA SER A 355 -10.56 10.19 6.68
C SER A 355 -12.06 10.10 6.40
N PRO A 356 -12.94 10.33 7.42
CA PRO A 356 -14.38 10.40 7.21
C PRO A 356 -14.80 11.40 6.12
N ARG A 357 -14.07 12.52 5.99
CA ARG A 357 -14.31 13.51 4.95
C ARG A 357 -14.02 12.95 3.55
N CYS A 358 -12.90 12.25 3.37
CA CYS A 358 -12.54 11.64 2.10
C CYS A 358 -13.50 10.50 1.73
N ARG A 359 -13.91 9.68 2.71
CA ARG A 359 -14.97 8.67 2.57
C ARG A 359 -16.27 9.29 2.05
N ASP A 360 -16.76 10.33 2.72
CA ASP A 360 -18.04 10.95 2.35
C ASP A 360 -17.97 11.62 0.97
N LEU A 361 -16.81 12.17 0.60
CA LEU A 361 -16.57 12.64 -0.76
C LEU A 361 -16.71 11.50 -1.77
N VAL A 362 -16.03 10.36 -1.57
CA VAL A 362 -16.11 9.20 -2.47
C VAL A 362 -17.55 8.70 -2.60
N LEU A 363 -18.27 8.58 -1.49
CA LEU A 363 -19.67 8.17 -1.49
C LEU A 363 -20.57 9.18 -2.23
N SER A 364 -20.34 10.49 -2.03
CA SER A 364 -21.10 11.55 -2.71
C SER A 364 -20.92 11.54 -4.23
N GLN A 365 -19.80 11.00 -4.73
CA GLN A 365 -19.55 10.81 -6.17
C GLN A 365 -20.24 9.55 -6.73
N GLY A 366 -21.02 8.82 -5.92
CA GLY A 366 -21.78 7.65 -6.38
C GLY A 366 -20.95 6.37 -6.51
N ALA A 367 -19.83 6.26 -5.81
CA ALA A 367 -18.89 5.14 -5.94
C ALA A 367 -19.45 3.78 -5.49
N LEU A 368 -20.44 3.76 -4.59
CA LEU A 368 -20.90 2.51 -3.97
C LEU A 368 -21.53 1.55 -4.99
N ILE A 369 -22.50 2.00 -5.80
CA ILE A 369 -23.24 1.09 -6.69
C ILE A 369 -22.31 0.44 -7.73
N PRO A 370 -21.40 1.17 -8.40
CA PRO A 370 -20.41 0.55 -9.29
C PRO A 370 -19.46 -0.40 -8.54
N LEU A 371 -19.05 -0.09 -7.31
CA LEU A 371 -18.23 -1.00 -6.50
C LEU A 371 -18.96 -2.32 -6.19
N LEU A 372 -20.25 -2.25 -5.82
CA LEU A 372 -21.05 -3.44 -5.53
C LEU A 372 -21.22 -4.33 -6.77
N ALA A 373 -21.24 -3.75 -7.98
CA ALA A 373 -21.30 -4.52 -9.22
C ALA A 373 -20.05 -5.38 -9.47
N GLU A 374 -18.89 -4.99 -8.93
CA GLU A 374 -17.64 -5.77 -9.00
C GLU A 374 -17.63 -6.96 -8.02
N LEU A 375 -18.53 -6.99 -7.04
CA LEU A 375 -18.68 -8.06 -6.03
C LEU A 375 -19.73 -9.09 -6.49
N ASN A 376 -19.48 -9.73 -7.64
CA ASN A 376 -20.35 -10.75 -8.23
C ASN A 376 -19.71 -12.15 -8.26
N GLU A 377 -20.49 -13.17 -8.58
CA GLU A 377 -20.04 -14.58 -8.59
C GLU A 377 -18.90 -14.87 -9.59
N ASN A 378 -18.72 -14.04 -10.61
CA ASN A 378 -17.65 -14.18 -11.60
C ASN A 378 -16.35 -13.48 -11.19
N ALA A 379 -16.35 -12.74 -10.07
CA ALA A 379 -15.18 -12.03 -9.60
C ALA A 379 -14.11 -13.01 -9.08
N ASN A 380 -12.87 -12.83 -9.51
CA ASN A 380 -11.76 -13.62 -8.96
C ASN A 380 -11.47 -13.21 -7.52
N LEU A 381 -10.79 -14.10 -6.78
CA LEU A 381 -10.51 -13.90 -5.36
C LEU A 381 -9.76 -12.59 -5.07
N SER A 382 -8.83 -12.21 -5.94
CA SER A 382 -8.05 -10.99 -5.74
C SER A 382 -8.90 -9.73 -5.88
N MET A 383 -9.86 -9.70 -6.81
CA MET A 383 -10.85 -8.62 -6.91
C MET A 383 -11.76 -8.61 -5.68
N LEU A 384 -12.28 -9.78 -5.26
CA LEU A 384 -13.17 -9.88 -4.09
C LEU A 384 -12.52 -9.30 -2.83
N ARG A 385 -11.25 -9.64 -2.55
CA ARG A 385 -10.50 -9.09 -1.43
C ARG A 385 -10.40 -7.57 -1.50
N THR A 386 -9.92 -7.02 -2.62
CA THR A 386 -9.73 -5.57 -2.79
C THR A 386 -11.05 -4.80 -2.73
N ALA A 387 -12.12 -5.34 -3.32
CA ALA A 387 -13.44 -4.71 -3.31
C ALA A 387 -14.12 -4.78 -1.93
N THR A 388 -13.97 -5.89 -1.21
CA THR A 388 -14.48 -6.02 0.16
C THR A 388 -13.76 -5.09 1.11
N TRP A 389 -12.42 -4.99 1.01
CA TRP A 389 -11.63 -4.01 1.76
C TRP A 389 -12.06 -2.56 1.49
N THR A 390 -12.32 -2.24 0.23
CA THR A 390 -12.81 -0.91 -0.17
C THR A 390 -14.21 -0.64 0.38
N LEU A 391 -15.10 -1.64 0.34
CA LEU A 391 -16.44 -1.55 0.90
C LEU A 391 -16.43 -1.35 2.43
N PHE A 392 -15.50 -2.03 3.12
CA PHE A 392 -15.22 -1.77 4.52
C PHE A 392 -14.83 -0.30 4.75
N ASN A 393 -13.93 0.26 3.93
CA ASN A 393 -13.54 1.67 4.05
C ASN A 393 -14.69 2.64 3.78
N PHE A 394 -15.67 2.25 2.96
CA PHE A 394 -16.88 3.05 2.74
C PHE A 394 -17.80 3.06 3.97
N CYS A 395 -17.73 2.04 4.83
CA CYS A 395 -18.53 1.93 6.05
C CYS A 395 -17.82 2.48 7.30
N ARG A 396 -16.48 2.53 7.30
CA ARG A 396 -15.67 2.83 8.50
C ARG A 396 -15.69 4.31 8.92
N GLY A 397 -15.31 4.56 10.17
CA GLY A 397 -14.97 5.89 10.69
C GLY A 397 -16.07 6.60 11.48
N LYS A 398 -15.66 7.58 12.32
CA LYS A 398 -16.55 8.45 13.09
C LYS A 398 -16.29 9.93 12.72
N PRO A 399 -17.31 10.74 12.40
CA PRO A 399 -18.73 10.40 12.32
C PRO A 399 -19.01 9.34 11.24
N GLN A 400 -20.04 8.53 11.46
CA GLN A 400 -20.43 7.45 10.54
C GLN A 400 -20.96 8.00 9.22
N PRO A 401 -20.84 7.26 8.10
CA PRO A 401 -21.41 7.69 6.83
C PRO A 401 -22.95 7.76 6.93
N PRO A 402 -23.61 8.57 6.08
CA PRO A 402 -25.06 8.57 5.97
C PRO A 402 -25.58 7.15 5.69
N PHE A 403 -26.39 6.60 6.59
CA PHE A 403 -26.78 5.18 6.53
C PHE A 403 -27.52 4.84 5.24
N ASN A 404 -28.34 5.75 4.71
CA ASN A 404 -29.03 5.59 3.44
C ASN A 404 -28.08 5.40 2.24
N GLN A 405 -26.89 6.01 2.28
CA GLN A 405 -25.89 5.84 1.22
C GLN A 405 -25.23 4.47 1.27
N VAL A 406 -24.96 3.93 2.47
CA VAL A 406 -24.25 2.63 2.65
C VAL A 406 -25.19 1.43 2.82
N ARG A 407 -26.47 1.63 3.10
CA ARG A 407 -27.49 0.58 3.22
C ARG A 407 -27.53 -0.40 2.02
N PRO A 408 -27.35 0.02 0.75
CA PRO A 408 -27.31 -0.89 -0.39
C PRO A 408 -26.19 -1.95 -0.32
N ALA A 409 -25.18 -1.78 0.54
CA ALA A 409 -24.11 -2.75 0.73
C ALA A 409 -24.57 -4.03 1.46
N LEU A 410 -25.65 -3.97 2.27
CA LEU A 410 -26.05 -5.05 3.16
C LEU A 410 -26.32 -6.39 2.45
N PRO A 411 -27.06 -6.45 1.32
CA PRO A 411 -27.28 -7.72 0.61
C PRO A 411 -25.98 -8.34 0.09
N VAL A 412 -25.03 -7.52 -0.35
CA VAL A 412 -23.72 -7.99 -0.84
C VAL A 412 -22.86 -8.48 0.32
N LEU A 413 -22.85 -7.77 1.45
CA LEU A 413 -22.16 -8.23 2.66
C LEU A 413 -22.72 -9.56 3.17
N ALA A 414 -24.03 -9.79 3.08
CA ALA A 414 -24.67 -11.06 3.41
C ALA A 414 -24.18 -12.23 2.52
N GLN A 415 -23.81 -11.95 1.27
CA GLN A 415 -23.18 -12.92 0.39
C GLN A 415 -21.70 -13.12 0.75
N LEU A 416 -20.96 -12.05 1.02
CA LEU A 416 -19.51 -12.10 1.28
C LEU A 416 -19.14 -12.86 2.55
N ILE A 417 -19.95 -12.78 3.61
CA ILE A 417 -19.72 -13.55 4.84
C ILE A 417 -19.91 -15.07 4.69
N ARG A 418 -20.37 -15.53 3.52
CA ARG A 418 -20.43 -16.96 3.15
C ARG A 418 -19.15 -17.43 2.44
N SER A 419 -18.20 -16.53 2.20
CA SER A 419 -16.88 -16.88 1.66
C SER A 419 -16.12 -17.82 2.61
N ASN A 420 -15.16 -18.56 2.05
CA ASN A 420 -14.18 -19.34 2.80
C ASN A 420 -12.82 -18.61 2.92
N ASP A 421 -12.69 -17.44 2.28
CA ASP A 421 -11.47 -16.66 2.31
C ASP A 421 -11.40 -15.76 3.55
N GLU A 422 -10.36 -15.92 4.35
CA GLU A 422 -10.21 -15.23 5.64
C GLU A 422 -10.15 -13.69 5.50
N GLU A 423 -9.47 -13.19 4.46
CA GLU A 423 -9.36 -11.75 4.22
C GLU A 423 -10.72 -11.15 3.85
N VAL A 424 -11.47 -11.79 2.95
CA VAL A 424 -12.84 -11.38 2.61
C VAL A 424 -13.76 -11.43 3.83
N LEU A 425 -13.71 -12.51 4.64
CA LEU A 425 -14.51 -12.63 5.85
C LEU A 425 -14.20 -11.52 6.85
N THR A 426 -12.92 -11.23 7.07
CA THR A 426 -12.45 -10.20 8.01
C THR A 426 -13.03 -8.84 7.65
N ASP A 427 -12.82 -8.40 6.40
CA ASP A 427 -13.27 -7.07 5.95
C ASP A 427 -14.80 -6.98 5.87
N ALA A 428 -15.49 -8.05 5.44
CA ALA A 428 -16.95 -8.08 5.41
C ALA A 428 -17.56 -7.99 6.82
N CYS A 429 -17.01 -8.71 7.79
CA CYS A 429 -17.43 -8.63 9.18
C CYS A 429 -17.13 -7.24 9.78
N TRP A 430 -15.97 -6.64 9.47
CA TRP A 430 -15.69 -5.27 9.90
C TRP A 430 -16.71 -4.30 9.34
N ALA A 431 -17.03 -4.36 8.05
CA ALA A 431 -18.06 -3.52 7.44
C ALA A 431 -19.42 -3.66 8.16
N LEU A 432 -19.87 -4.88 8.44
CA LEU A 432 -21.10 -5.15 9.19
C LEU A 432 -21.05 -4.60 10.63
N SER A 433 -19.89 -4.65 11.28
CA SER A 433 -19.71 -4.09 12.62
C SER A 433 -19.89 -2.56 12.64
N TYR A 434 -19.48 -1.85 11.59
CA TYR A 434 -19.73 -0.41 11.48
C TYR A 434 -21.19 -0.10 11.12
N LEU A 435 -21.82 -0.91 10.27
CA LEU A 435 -23.23 -0.72 9.88
C LEU A 435 -24.21 -1.01 11.03
N SER A 436 -23.83 -1.89 11.95
CA SER A 436 -24.62 -2.23 13.15
C SER A 436 -24.37 -1.30 14.34
N ASP A 437 -23.27 -0.55 14.38
CA ASP A 437 -23.00 0.41 15.46
C ASP A 437 -23.96 1.62 15.33
N GLY A 438 -25.05 1.67 16.10
CA GLY A 438 -25.96 2.82 16.02
C GLY A 438 -27.32 2.61 16.66
N THR A 439 -28.34 3.21 16.03
CA THR A 439 -29.74 3.13 16.47
C THR A 439 -30.36 1.77 16.13
N ASN A 440 -31.46 1.42 16.81
CA ASN A 440 -32.18 0.17 16.57
C ASN A 440 -32.63 0.03 15.11
N ASP A 441 -32.93 1.12 14.39
CA ASP A 441 -33.28 1.07 12.96
C ASP A 441 -32.13 0.54 12.08
N LYS A 442 -30.88 0.89 12.43
CA LYS A 442 -29.70 0.38 11.70
C LYS A 442 -29.48 -1.10 12.00
N VAL A 443 -29.58 -1.47 13.28
CA VAL A 443 -29.51 -2.87 13.72
C VAL A 443 -30.60 -3.70 13.03
N GLN A 444 -31.82 -3.17 12.93
CA GLN A 444 -32.93 -3.82 12.27
C GLN A 444 -32.65 -4.06 10.78
N ALA A 445 -32.10 -3.09 10.07
CA ALA A 445 -31.71 -3.27 8.68
C ALA A 445 -30.62 -4.34 8.49
N VAL A 446 -29.68 -4.47 9.44
CA VAL A 446 -28.67 -5.55 9.44
C VAL A 446 -29.34 -6.91 9.67
N ILE A 447 -30.29 -7.01 10.59
CA ILE A 447 -31.07 -8.24 10.85
C ILE A 447 -31.88 -8.62 9.60
N GLU A 448 -32.58 -7.68 8.98
CA GLU A 448 -33.38 -7.88 7.76
C GLU A 448 -32.54 -8.34 6.57
N ALA A 449 -31.24 -8.00 6.54
CA ALA A 449 -30.32 -8.50 5.53
C ALA A 449 -29.95 -9.99 5.73
N GLY A 450 -30.36 -10.61 6.86
CA GLY A 450 -30.20 -12.04 7.10
C GLY A 450 -28.76 -12.46 7.40
N VAL A 451 -27.92 -11.55 7.91
CA VAL A 451 -26.49 -11.82 8.15
C VAL A 451 -26.21 -12.55 9.47
N TYR A 452 -27.09 -12.39 10.45
CA TYR A 452 -26.84 -12.82 11.83
C TYR A 452 -26.67 -14.34 12.03
N PRO A 453 -27.35 -15.26 11.31
CA PRO A 453 -27.09 -16.69 11.49
C PRO A 453 -25.65 -17.06 11.12
N ARG A 454 -25.16 -16.53 10.00
CA ARG A 454 -23.79 -16.76 9.55
C ARG A 454 -22.76 -16.09 10.46
N LEU A 455 -23.07 -14.90 10.98
CA LEU A 455 -22.19 -14.25 11.97
C LEU A 455 -22.04 -15.09 13.25
N VAL A 456 -23.11 -15.76 13.71
CA VAL A 456 -23.04 -16.67 14.85
C VAL A 456 -22.16 -17.89 14.54
N GLU A 457 -22.27 -18.49 13.35
CA GLU A 457 -21.38 -19.58 12.92
C GLU A 457 -19.90 -19.15 12.90
N LEU A 458 -19.62 -17.91 12.48
CA LEU A 458 -18.27 -17.34 12.43
C LEU A 458 -17.67 -17.09 13.82
N LEU A 459 -18.45 -17.15 14.91
CA LEU A 459 -17.91 -17.16 16.28
C LEU A 459 -17.09 -18.43 16.57
N GLY A 460 -17.30 -19.51 15.83
CA GLY A 460 -16.49 -20.73 15.90
C GLY A 460 -15.28 -20.74 14.96
N HIS A 461 -14.96 -19.63 14.30
CA HIS A 461 -13.84 -19.58 13.36
C HIS A 461 -12.48 -19.63 14.08
N SER A 462 -11.53 -20.39 13.54
CA SER A 462 -10.22 -20.59 14.18
C SER A 462 -9.33 -19.34 14.20
N SER A 463 -9.53 -18.43 13.25
CA SER A 463 -8.77 -17.18 13.16
C SER A 463 -9.43 -16.04 13.94
N SER A 464 -8.66 -15.41 14.82
CA SER A 464 -9.08 -14.25 15.62
C SER A 464 -9.38 -13.02 14.77
N SER A 465 -8.80 -12.92 13.56
CA SER A 465 -9.04 -11.84 12.60
C SER A 465 -10.50 -11.79 12.13
N VAL A 466 -11.14 -12.96 12.01
CA VAL A 466 -12.56 -13.12 11.63
C VAL A 466 -13.47 -13.09 12.85
N LEU A 467 -13.06 -13.78 13.93
CA LEU A 467 -13.83 -13.85 15.18
C LEU A 467 -14.10 -12.47 15.76
N THR A 468 -13.08 -11.61 15.84
CA THR A 468 -13.17 -10.29 16.49
C THR A 468 -14.26 -9.39 15.86
N PRO A 469 -14.27 -9.14 14.54
CA PRO A 469 -15.32 -8.33 13.93
C PRO A 469 -16.70 -9.02 13.90
N ALA A 470 -16.75 -10.34 13.83
CA ALA A 470 -18.01 -11.08 13.95
C ALA A 470 -18.63 -10.87 15.34
N LEU A 471 -17.84 -11.09 16.40
CA LEU A 471 -18.23 -10.83 17.79
C LEU A 471 -18.64 -9.37 18.00
N ARG A 472 -17.87 -8.42 17.45
CA ARG A 472 -18.19 -6.99 17.51
C ARG A 472 -19.54 -6.65 16.87
N THR A 473 -19.89 -7.32 15.78
CA THR A 473 -21.18 -7.16 15.11
C THR A 473 -22.33 -7.72 15.94
N ILE A 474 -22.17 -8.94 16.48
CA ILE A 474 -23.14 -9.54 17.41
C ILE A 474 -23.34 -8.64 18.64
N ARG A 475 -22.26 -8.09 19.16
CA ARG A 475 -22.26 -7.12 20.25
C ARG A 475 -23.12 -5.89 19.98
N ASN A 476 -23.07 -5.36 18.77
CA ASN A 476 -23.92 -4.23 18.41
C ASN A 476 -25.40 -4.62 18.27
N ILE A 477 -25.68 -5.85 17.82
CA ILE A 477 -27.06 -6.33 17.66
C ILE A 477 -27.73 -6.52 19.03
N VAL A 478 -27.06 -7.13 20.01
CA VAL A 478 -27.63 -7.37 21.35
C VAL A 478 -27.81 -6.09 22.18
N LYS A 479 -27.21 -4.98 21.75
CA LYS A 479 -27.46 -3.65 22.34
C LYS A 479 -28.84 -3.09 21.94
N GLY A 480 -29.49 -3.72 20.95
CA GLY A 480 -30.80 -3.37 20.47
C GLY A 480 -31.92 -3.64 21.48
N ASP A 481 -33.15 -3.75 20.99
CA ASP A 481 -34.28 -4.17 21.81
C ASP A 481 -34.32 -5.69 22.03
N ASP A 482 -35.23 -6.14 22.90
CA ASP A 482 -35.45 -7.55 23.21
C ASP A 482 -35.67 -8.41 21.96
N PHE A 483 -36.36 -7.93 20.92
CA PHE A 483 -36.60 -8.71 19.71
C PHE A 483 -35.31 -8.93 18.93
N GLN A 484 -34.48 -7.88 18.81
CA GLN A 484 -33.18 -7.93 18.14
C GLN A 484 -32.22 -8.88 18.88
N THR A 485 -32.20 -8.80 20.21
CA THR A 485 -31.44 -9.73 21.07
C THR A 485 -31.93 -11.17 20.92
N GLN A 486 -33.24 -11.39 20.83
CA GLN A 486 -33.82 -12.72 20.66
C GLN A 486 -33.41 -13.39 19.35
N CYS A 487 -33.18 -12.62 18.27
CA CYS A 487 -32.68 -13.14 17.00
C CYS A 487 -31.33 -13.84 17.16
N ILE A 488 -30.42 -13.27 17.97
CA ILE A 488 -29.10 -13.83 18.23
C ILE A 488 -29.19 -15.10 19.08
N ILE A 489 -30.04 -15.09 20.11
CA ILE A 489 -30.27 -16.26 20.98
C ILE A 489 -30.83 -17.43 20.17
N ASN A 490 -31.83 -17.17 19.32
CA ASN A 490 -32.48 -18.19 18.50
C ASN A 490 -31.54 -18.84 17.47
N CYS A 491 -30.43 -18.17 17.11
CA CYS A 491 -29.39 -18.72 16.25
C CYS A 491 -28.35 -19.58 16.99
N GLY A 492 -28.50 -19.79 18.30
CA GLY A 492 -27.58 -20.64 19.07
C GLY A 492 -26.25 -19.96 19.37
N ALA A 493 -26.24 -18.66 19.65
CA ALA A 493 -25.01 -17.94 20.01
C ALA A 493 -24.46 -18.28 21.41
N LEU A 494 -25.33 -18.65 22.35
CA LEU A 494 -24.95 -18.86 23.76
C LEU A 494 -23.92 -19.98 23.97
N PRO A 495 -24.00 -21.14 23.29
CA PRO A 495 -22.94 -22.17 23.35
C PRO A 495 -21.56 -21.67 22.92
N TYR A 496 -21.47 -20.80 21.90
CA TYR A 496 -20.19 -20.21 21.49
C TYR A 496 -19.63 -19.27 22.55
N PHE A 497 -20.50 -18.49 23.21
CA PHE A 497 -20.09 -17.65 24.34
C PHE A 497 -19.57 -18.49 25.51
N LEU A 498 -20.22 -19.61 25.81
CA LEU A 498 -19.77 -20.52 26.86
C LEU A 498 -18.37 -21.07 26.56
N ASP A 499 -18.17 -21.58 25.34
CA ASP A 499 -16.88 -22.06 24.86
C ASP A 499 -15.78 -20.99 25.02
N MET A 500 -16.06 -19.76 24.58
CA MET A 500 -15.13 -18.63 24.69
C MET A 500 -14.77 -18.24 26.13
N LEU A 501 -15.70 -18.37 27.08
CA LEU A 501 -15.44 -18.05 28.49
C LEU A 501 -14.66 -19.15 29.22
N VAL A 502 -14.95 -20.41 28.90
CA VAL A 502 -14.38 -21.58 29.61
C VAL A 502 -13.00 -21.96 29.07
N HIS A 503 -12.76 -21.80 27.77
CA HIS A 503 -11.49 -22.16 27.15
C HIS A 503 -10.47 -21.01 27.14
N ASN A 504 -9.25 -21.31 26.71
CA ASN A 504 -8.10 -20.41 26.80
C ASN A 504 -8.11 -19.34 25.69
N HIS A 505 -9.13 -18.49 25.70
CA HIS A 505 -9.20 -17.28 24.88
C HIS A 505 -8.55 -16.08 25.56
N GLU A 506 -8.14 -15.10 24.75
CA GLU A 506 -7.62 -13.82 25.24
C GLU A 506 -8.61 -13.11 26.18
N GLU A 507 -8.08 -12.41 27.17
CA GLU A 507 -8.88 -11.66 28.16
C GLU A 507 -9.76 -10.59 27.49
N SER A 508 -9.29 -10.01 26.38
CA SER A 508 -10.04 -9.09 25.53
C SER A 508 -11.37 -9.68 25.06
N ILE A 509 -11.36 -10.94 24.60
CA ILE A 509 -12.53 -11.68 24.12
C ILE A 509 -13.48 -11.98 25.29
N LYS A 510 -12.95 -12.45 26.43
CA LYS A 510 -13.76 -12.74 27.62
C LYS A 510 -14.49 -11.51 28.15
N LYS A 511 -13.83 -10.36 28.11
CA LYS A 511 -14.45 -9.07 28.42
C LYS A 511 -15.59 -8.74 27.45
N GLU A 512 -15.36 -8.90 26.13
CA GLU A 512 -16.41 -8.65 25.13
C GLU A 512 -17.61 -9.58 25.28
N VAL A 513 -17.38 -10.87 25.54
CA VAL A 513 -18.45 -11.85 25.77
C VAL A 513 -19.21 -11.54 27.07
N SER A 514 -18.51 -11.18 28.15
CA SER A 514 -19.15 -10.74 29.39
C SER A 514 -20.04 -9.51 29.18
N TRP A 515 -19.58 -8.55 28.36
CA TRP A 515 -20.37 -7.38 27.98
C TRP A 515 -21.60 -7.77 27.14
N ILE A 516 -21.48 -8.73 26.22
CA ILE A 516 -22.62 -9.24 25.45
C ILE A 516 -23.66 -9.85 26.38
N ILE A 517 -23.22 -10.69 27.31
CA ILE A 517 -24.12 -11.35 28.24
C ILE A 517 -24.78 -10.33 29.16
N SER A 518 -24.10 -9.25 29.57
CA SER A 518 -24.72 -8.21 30.39
C SER A 518 -25.83 -7.45 29.69
N ASN A 519 -25.77 -7.31 28.35
CA ASN A 519 -26.87 -6.74 27.57
C ASN A 519 -28.01 -7.75 27.39
N ILE A 520 -27.69 -9.03 27.21
CA ILE A 520 -28.71 -10.09 27.15
C ILE A 520 -29.48 -10.20 28.48
N THR A 521 -28.80 -10.13 29.62
CA THR A 521 -29.44 -10.20 30.95
C THR A 521 -30.17 -8.92 31.34
N CYS A 522 -30.03 -7.83 30.58
CA CYS A 522 -30.85 -6.63 30.73
C CYS A 522 -32.23 -6.77 30.07
N GLY A 523 -32.43 -7.78 29.23
CA GLY A 523 -33.71 -8.03 28.56
C GLY A 523 -34.75 -8.73 29.43
N ASN A 524 -35.71 -9.40 28.80
CA ASN A 524 -36.80 -10.07 29.48
C ASN A 524 -36.40 -11.38 30.20
N ARG A 525 -37.34 -11.94 30.95
CA ARG A 525 -37.15 -13.12 31.80
C ARG A 525 -36.79 -14.36 30.99
N GLU A 526 -37.32 -14.50 29.78
CA GLU A 526 -37.03 -15.61 28.88
C GLU A 526 -35.58 -15.55 28.38
N GLN A 527 -35.05 -14.34 28.13
CA GLN A 527 -33.65 -14.13 27.74
C GLN A 527 -32.68 -14.44 28.87
N ILE A 528 -33.00 -14.00 30.09
CA ILE A 528 -32.26 -14.38 31.30
C ILE A 528 -32.30 -15.90 31.48
N GLN A 529 -33.46 -16.53 31.26
CA GLN A 529 -33.60 -17.98 31.34
C GLN A 529 -32.71 -18.68 30.32
N ALA A 530 -32.61 -18.18 29.08
CA ALA A 530 -31.73 -18.75 28.07
C ALA A 530 -30.25 -18.72 28.49
N VAL A 531 -29.80 -17.65 29.15
CA VAL A 531 -28.43 -17.55 29.71
C VAL A 531 -28.21 -18.59 30.80
N ILE A 532 -29.18 -18.77 31.69
CA ILE A 532 -29.17 -19.79 32.75
C ILE A 532 -29.11 -21.20 32.15
N ASP A 533 -30.02 -21.51 31.23
CA ASP A 533 -30.15 -22.84 30.61
C ASP A 533 -28.92 -23.22 29.78
N SER A 534 -28.18 -22.21 29.29
CA SER A 534 -26.91 -22.41 28.57
C SER A 534 -25.71 -22.61 29.50
N GLY A 535 -25.88 -22.60 30.82
CA GLY A 535 -24.80 -22.81 31.79
C GLY A 535 -23.78 -21.67 31.86
N LEU A 536 -24.15 -20.46 31.43
CA LEU A 536 -23.23 -19.31 31.39
C LEU A 536 -22.99 -18.67 32.77
N ILE A 537 -23.89 -18.88 33.74
CA ILE A 537 -23.81 -18.23 35.05
C ILE A 537 -22.55 -18.62 35.82
N GLY A 538 -22.26 -19.92 35.97
CA GLY A 538 -21.06 -20.41 36.67
C GLY A 538 -19.75 -19.81 36.12
N PRO A 539 -19.50 -19.87 34.80
CA PRO A 539 -18.36 -19.19 34.18
C PRO A 539 -18.30 -17.68 34.45
N ILE A 540 -19.41 -16.96 34.35
CA ILE A 540 -19.45 -15.51 34.63
C ILE A 540 -19.12 -15.23 36.10
N VAL A 541 -19.65 -16.02 37.03
CA VAL A 541 -19.35 -15.92 38.46
C VAL A 541 -17.86 -16.19 38.72
N ASN A 542 -17.27 -17.17 38.03
CA ASN A 542 -15.83 -17.42 38.11
C ASN A 542 -15.01 -16.24 37.58
N LEU A 543 -15.42 -15.60 36.47
CA LEU A 543 -14.74 -14.40 35.97
C LEU A 543 -14.85 -13.24 36.96
N LEU A 544 -16.02 -13.06 37.57
CA LEU A 544 -16.28 -12.04 38.59
C LEU A 544 -15.30 -12.13 39.78
N GLN A 545 -14.88 -13.34 40.15
CA GLN A 545 -13.91 -13.57 41.22
C GLN A 545 -12.44 -13.51 40.76
N ASN A 546 -12.12 -14.17 39.65
CA ASN A 546 -10.75 -14.65 39.37
C ASN A 546 -10.06 -13.99 38.16
N THR A 547 -10.54 -12.84 37.68
CA THR A 547 -9.97 -12.16 36.49
C THR A 547 -9.47 -10.73 36.73
N GLU A 548 -8.97 -10.09 35.68
CA GLU A 548 -8.60 -8.68 35.68
C GLU A 548 -9.82 -7.78 35.91
N PHE A 549 -9.58 -6.59 36.48
CA PHE A 549 -10.65 -5.69 36.89
C PHE A 549 -11.59 -5.30 35.73
N ASP A 550 -11.07 -5.12 34.51
CA ASP A 550 -11.89 -4.79 33.34
C ASP A 550 -12.94 -5.86 33.00
N THR A 551 -12.59 -7.14 33.10
CA THR A 551 -13.52 -8.25 32.88
C THR A 551 -14.49 -8.42 34.05
N LYS A 552 -14.00 -8.23 35.29
CA LYS A 552 -14.85 -8.26 36.49
C LYS A 552 -16.00 -7.27 36.42
N LYS A 553 -15.77 -6.06 35.90
CA LYS A 553 -16.82 -5.04 35.73
C LYS A 553 -17.96 -5.53 34.87
N GLU A 554 -17.65 -6.15 33.73
CA GLU A 554 -18.68 -6.65 32.80
C GLU A 554 -19.43 -7.85 33.37
N ALA A 555 -18.72 -8.74 34.09
CA ALA A 555 -19.35 -9.83 34.81
C ALA A 555 -20.28 -9.32 35.94
N ALA A 556 -19.91 -8.26 36.63
CA ALA A 556 -20.74 -7.63 37.67
C ALA A 556 -22.04 -7.08 37.07
N TRP A 557 -21.94 -6.36 35.95
CA TRP A 557 -23.11 -5.91 35.18
C TRP A 557 -24.01 -7.07 34.77
N ALA A 558 -23.43 -8.17 34.27
CA ALA A 558 -24.21 -9.33 33.84
C ALA A 558 -25.04 -9.95 34.97
N ILE A 559 -24.43 -10.16 36.14
CA ILE A 559 -25.12 -10.71 37.31
C ILE A 559 -26.14 -9.72 37.87
N SER A 560 -25.78 -8.45 38.06
CA SER A 560 -26.70 -7.46 38.65
C SER A 560 -27.89 -7.15 37.73
N ASN A 561 -27.73 -7.17 36.41
CA ASN A 561 -28.86 -7.05 35.49
C ASN A 561 -29.79 -8.26 35.61
N ALA A 562 -29.23 -9.47 35.70
CA ALA A 562 -30.02 -10.69 35.89
C ALA A 562 -30.79 -10.67 37.24
N THR A 563 -30.26 -10.07 38.30
CA THR A 563 -31.01 -9.92 39.57
C THR A 563 -32.07 -8.83 39.52
N LYS A 564 -31.86 -7.79 38.71
CA LYS A 564 -32.81 -6.67 38.57
C LYS A 564 -34.05 -7.04 37.76
N PHE A 565 -33.87 -7.78 36.66
CA PHE A 565 -34.96 -8.11 35.72
C PHE A 565 -35.46 -9.56 35.85
N GLY A 566 -34.73 -10.41 36.58
CA GLY A 566 -35.06 -11.81 36.78
C GLY A 566 -36.25 -12.07 37.70
N THR A 567 -36.76 -13.30 37.63
CA THR A 567 -37.73 -13.84 38.59
C THR A 567 -37.05 -14.28 39.88
N HIS A 568 -37.84 -14.51 40.94
CA HIS A 568 -37.30 -15.05 42.19
C HIS A 568 -36.53 -16.36 41.96
N GLU A 569 -37.06 -17.32 41.20
CA GLU A 569 -36.37 -18.60 40.95
C GLU A 569 -35.06 -18.44 40.18
N GLN A 570 -35.00 -17.49 39.24
CA GLN A 570 -33.77 -17.17 38.52
C GLN A 570 -32.72 -16.59 39.47
N ILE A 571 -33.10 -15.68 40.36
CA ILE A 571 -32.20 -15.10 41.37
C ILE A 571 -31.68 -16.19 42.32
N LYS A 572 -32.53 -17.13 42.74
CA LYS A 572 -32.10 -18.29 43.53
C LYS A 572 -31.06 -19.13 42.81
N HIS A 573 -31.22 -19.33 41.50
CA HIS A 573 -30.22 -20.02 40.69
C HIS A 573 -28.87 -19.27 40.68
N LEU A 574 -28.87 -17.94 40.49
CA LEU A 574 -27.65 -17.13 40.55
C LEU A 574 -26.93 -17.27 41.92
N VAL A 575 -27.69 -17.30 43.01
CA VAL A 575 -27.13 -17.48 44.36
C VAL A 575 -26.55 -18.89 44.53
N ARG A 576 -27.20 -19.94 44.01
CA ARG A 576 -26.69 -21.32 44.04
C ARG A 576 -25.37 -21.48 43.27
N GLU A 577 -25.18 -20.71 42.20
CA GLU A 577 -23.92 -20.64 41.44
C GLU A 577 -22.82 -19.83 42.16
N GLY A 578 -23.12 -19.24 43.33
CA GLY A 578 -22.11 -18.62 44.20
C GLY A 578 -21.82 -17.14 43.90
N CYS A 579 -22.75 -16.40 43.29
CA CYS A 579 -22.52 -15.00 42.91
C CYS A 579 -22.36 -14.00 44.08
N VAL A 580 -22.81 -14.36 45.30
CA VAL A 580 -22.85 -13.45 46.45
C VAL A 580 -21.46 -12.98 46.87
N LYS A 581 -20.51 -13.91 47.07
CA LYS A 581 -19.16 -13.57 47.53
C LYS A 581 -18.41 -12.66 46.55
N PRO A 582 -18.36 -12.96 45.24
CA PRO A 582 -17.73 -12.07 44.27
C PRO A 582 -18.34 -10.67 44.23
N LEU A 583 -19.67 -10.54 44.38
CA LEU A 583 -20.33 -9.23 44.48
C LEU A 583 -19.92 -8.47 45.74
N CYS A 584 -19.87 -9.15 46.89
CA CYS A 584 -19.38 -8.55 48.14
C CYS A 584 -17.92 -8.09 48.01
N ASP A 585 -17.05 -8.88 47.40
CA ASP A 585 -15.63 -8.56 47.25
C ASP A 585 -15.41 -7.31 46.37
N LEU A 586 -16.30 -7.03 45.40
CA LEU A 586 -16.25 -5.83 44.56
C LEU A 586 -16.73 -4.54 45.22
N LEU A 587 -17.35 -4.60 46.41
CA LEU A 587 -17.74 -3.40 47.16
C LEU A 587 -16.55 -2.52 47.57
N LEU A 588 -15.34 -3.08 47.58
CA LEU A 588 -14.10 -2.39 47.92
C LEU A 588 -13.38 -1.79 46.70
N CYS A 589 -13.96 -1.89 45.51
CA CYS A 589 -13.29 -1.38 44.31
C CYS A 589 -13.37 0.15 44.21
N ALA A 590 -12.41 0.74 43.49
CA ALA A 590 -12.30 2.19 43.38
C ALA A 590 -13.30 2.84 42.40
N ASP A 591 -14.07 2.04 41.63
CA ASP A 591 -15.05 2.56 40.67
C ASP A 591 -16.44 2.66 41.32
N PRO A 592 -16.95 3.87 41.64
CA PRO A 592 -18.22 4.05 42.34
C PRO A 592 -19.41 3.46 41.58
N LYS A 593 -19.35 3.42 40.24
CA LYS A 593 -20.42 2.83 39.43
C LYS A 593 -20.54 1.34 39.68
N ILE A 594 -19.41 0.66 39.80
CA ILE A 594 -19.37 -0.79 40.01
C ILE A 594 -19.78 -1.15 41.43
N VAL A 595 -19.36 -0.35 42.42
CA VAL A 595 -19.86 -0.47 43.80
C VAL A 595 -21.39 -0.35 43.83
N THR A 596 -21.96 0.64 43.14
CA THR A 596 -23.42 0.83 43.03
C THR A 596 -24.09 -0.39 42.38
N VAL A 597 -23.55 -0.89 41.27
CA VAL A 597 -24.05 -2.09 40.57
C VAL A 597 -24.04 -3.32 41.48
N CYS A 598 -22.99 -3.51 42.27
CA CYS A 598 -22.90 -4.61 43.23
C CYS A 598 -23.88 -4.45 44.40
N LEU A 599 -24.07 -3.23 44.94
CA LEU A 599 -25.07 -2.95 45.97
C LEU A 599 -26.49 -3.22 45.48
N GLU A 600 -26.85 -2.75 44.27
CA GLU A 600 -28.16 -3.06 43.66
C GLU A 600 -28.34 -4.58 43.48
N GLY A 601 -27.28 -5.27 43.03
CA GLY A 601 -27.29 -6.72 42.87
C GLY A 601 -27.57 -7.46 44.18
N LEU A 602 -26.86 -7.09 45.25
CA LEU A 602 -27.02 -7.66 46.59
C LEU A 602 -28.39 -7.32 47.19
N GLU A 603 -28.87 -6.08 47.03
CA GLU A 603 -30.19 -5.67 47.50
C GLU A 603 -31.30 -6.51 46.85
N ASN A 604 -31.24 -6.74 45.54
CA ASN A 604 -32.22 -7.57 44.84
C ASN A 604 -32.22 -9.02 45.35
N ILE A 605 -31.03 -9.57 45.65
CA ILE A 605 -30.89 -10.88 46.27
C ILE A 605 -31.53 -10.89 47.66
N LEU A 606 -31.26 -9.89 48.50
CA LEU A 606 -31.82 -9.77 49.84
C LEU A 606 -33.35 -9.66 49.83
N LYS A 607 -33.92 -8.92 48.86
CA LYS A 607 -35.38 -8.83 48.64
C LYS A 607 -36.01 -10.19 48.40
N VAL A 608 -35.39 -11.04 47.57
CA VAL A 608 -35.89 -12.41 47.33
C VAL A 608 -35.84 -13.24 48.61
N GLY A 609 -34.79 -13.08 49.42
CA GLY A 609 -34.68 -13.77 50.71
C GLY A 609 -35.79 -13.40 51.68
N VAL A 610 -36.15 -12.11 51.76
CA VAL A 610 -37.31 -11.66 52.56
C VAL A 610 -38.62 -12.23 52.01
N ALA A 611 -38.79 -12.26 50.68
CA ALA A 611 -39.98 -12.84 50.08
C ALA A 611 -40.12 -14.34 50.41
N GLU A 612 -39.02 -15.10 50.45
CA GLU A 612 -39.03 -16.53 50.81
C GLU A 612 -39.34 -16.79 52.30
N MET A 613 -38.91 -15.89 53.19
CA MET A 613 -39.31 -15.95 54.60
C MET A 613 -40.83 -15.87 54.75
N ASN A 614 -41.46 -14.97 53.97
CA ASN A 614 -42.90 -14.71 54.05
C ASN A 614 -43.75 -15.83 53.43
N THR A 615 -43.19 -16.71 52.59
CA THR A 615 -43.92 -17.82 51.95
C THR A 615 -43.91 -19.12 52.75
N GLY A 616 -43.24 -19.17 53.92
CA GLY A 616 -43.20 -20.36 54.79
C GLY A 616 -42.39 -21.54 54.22
N THR A 617 -41.66 -21.31 53.12
CA THR A 617 -40.76 -22.28 52.47
C THR A 617 -39.32 -22.20 53.01
N ALA A 618 -39.03 -21.20 53.86
CA ALA A 618 -37.72 -21.00 54.46
C ALA A 618 -37.42 -22.02 55.58
N VAL A 619 -36.17 -22.46 55.66
CA VAL A 619 -35.65 -23.22 56.80
C VAL A 619 -35.25 -22.22 57.89
N GLY A 620 -36.23 -21.73 58.67
CA GLY A 620 -36.03 -20.82 59.81
C GLY A 620 -36.62 -19.40 59.67
N ASP A 621 -36.63 -18.64 60.76
CA ASP A 621 -37.16 -17.27 60.87
C ASP A 621 -36.16 -16.17 60.42
N PHE A 622 -35.20 -16.50 59.56
CA PHE A 622 -34.14 -15.57 59.15
C PHE A 622 -33.90 -15.57 57.64
N ASN A 623 -33.38 -14.46 57.12
CA ASN A 623 -33.08 -14.30 55.70
C ASN A 623 -31.80 -15.07 55.36
N GLN A 624 -31.94 -16.19 54.65
CA GLN A 624 -30.81 -17.05 54.28
C GLN A 624 -29.77 -16.32 53.42
N TYR A 625 -30.19 -15.39 52.56
CA TYR A 625 -29.24 -14.63 51.74
C TYR A 625 -28.53 -13.53 52.53
N ALA A 626 -29.17 -12.96 53.56
CA ALA A 626 -28.47 -12.08 54.50
C ALA A 626 -27.35 -12.83 55.22
N GLN A 627 -27.58 -14.09 55.61
CA GLN A 627 -26.54 -14.93 56.19
C GLN A 627 -25.40 -15.21 55.19
N LEU A 628 -25.69 -15.52 53.92
CA LEU A 628 -24.65 -15.70 52.92
C LEU A 628 -23.81 -14.42 52.69
N VAL A 629 -24.45 -13.25 52.75
CA VAL A 629 -23.76 -11.95 52.68
C VAL A 629 -22.84 -11.77 53.91
N GLU A 630 -23.28 -12.13 55.11
CA GLU A 630 -22.46 -12.11 56.32
C GLU A 630 -21.26 -13.07 56.21
N GLU A 631 -21.48 -14.31 55.78
CA GLU A 631 -20.44 -15.33 55.60
C GLU A 631 -19.40 -14.94 54.53
N ALA A 632 -19.79 -14.11 53.56
CA ALA A 632 -18.91 -13.55 52.55
C ALA A 632 -18.20 -12.24 52.99
N GLU A 633 -18.27 -11.88 54.26
CA GLU A 633 -17.77 -10.61 54.82
C GLU A 633 -18.41 -9.37 54.12
N GLY A 634 -19.59 -9.54 53.54
CA GLY A 634 -20.29 -8.47 52.82
C GLY A 634 -20.91 -7.45 53.77
N LEU A 635 -21.39 -7.88 54.94
CA LEU A 635 -22.00 -6.99 55.93
C LEU A 635 -21.01 -5.90 56.37
N GLU A 636 -19.79 -6.29 56.79
CA GLU A 636 -18.74 -5.33 57.19
C GLU A 636 -18.37 -4.38 56.05
N LYS A 637 -18.32 -4.89 54.80
CA LYS A 637 -18.05 -4.06 53.62
C LYS A 637 -19.17 -3.05 53.38
N ILE A 638 -20.44 -3.42 53.56
CA ILE A 638 -21.59 -2.50 53.43
C ILE A 638 -21.60 -1.48 54.58
N GLU A 639 -21.28 -1.88 55.82
CA GLU A 639 -21.12 -0.95 56.95
C GLU A 639 -20.04 0.11 56.67
N ASN A 640 -18.90 -0.32 56.10
CA ASN A 640 -17.83 0.59 55.72
C ASN A 640 -18.24 1.59 54.62
N LEU A 641 -19.20 1.24 53.76
CA LEU A 641 -19.69 2.14 52.70
C LEU A 641 -20.58 3.27 53.23
N GLN A 642 -21.02 3.24 54.49
CA GLN A 642 -21.74 4.36 55.11
C GLN A 642 -20.89 5.65 55.16
N SER A 643 -19.56 5.51 55.22
CA SER A 643 -18.61 6.63 55.21
C SER A 643 -17.99 6.90 53.83
N HIS A 644 -18.54 6.33 52.76
CA HIS A 644 -18.06 6.53 51.39
C HIS A 644 -18.29 7.98 50.92
N ASP A 645 -17.33 8.54 50.16
CA ASP A 645 -17.37 9.94 49.69
C ASP A 645 -18.53 10.24 48.73
N ASP A 646 -19.00 9.22 48.01
CA ASP A 646 -20.20 9.30 47.16
C ASP A 646 -21.48 9.13 48.00
N ASN A 647 -22.24 10.22 48.12
CA ASN A 647 -23.50 10.24 48.89
C ASN A 647 -24.50 9.19 48.42
N GLY A 648 -24.58 8.88 47.12
CA GLY A 648 -25.52 7.89 46.60
C GLY A 648 -25.18 6.48 47.09
N ILE A 649 -23.89 6.15 47.18
CA ILE A 649 -23.42 4.87 47.72
C ILE A 649 -23.66 4.81 49.24
N SER A 650 -23.34 5.88 49.95
CA SER A 650 -23.55 5.96 51.41
C SER A 650 -25.04 5.81 51.77
N GLU A 651 -25.93 6.55 51.11
CA GLU A 651 -27.38 6.46 51.31
C GLU A 651 -27.91 5.05 51.01
N LYS A 652 -27.43 4.43 49.92
CA LYS A 652 -27.84 3.07 49.54
C LYS A 652 -27.38 2.03 50.56
N ALA A 653 -26.16 2.15 51.07
CA ALA A 653 -25.64 1.27 52.12
C ALA A 653 -26.47 1.38 53.40
N VAL A 654 -26.82 2.61 53.83
CA VAL A 654 -27.70 2.85 54.99
C VAL A 654 -29.07 2.19 54.78
N GLU A 655 -29.70 2.39 53.62
CA GLU A 655 -31.01 1.80 53.28
C GLU A 655 -30.97 0.27 53.39
N ILE A 656 -29.93 -0.37 52.86
CA ILE A 656 -29.76 -1.82 52.91
C ILE A 656 -29.60 -2.30 54.37
N LEU A 657 -28.77 -1.63 55.17
CA LEU A 657 -28.53 -2.01 56.56
C LEU A 657 -29.79 -1.85 57.42
N GLU A 658 -30.52 -0.75 57.28
CA GLU A 658 -31.76 -0.51 58.01
C GLU A 658 -32.85 -1.53 57.61
N THR A 659 -32.93 -1.89 56.33
CA THR A 659 -33.97 -2.80 55.83
C THR A 659 -33.74 -4.24 56.26
N TYR A 660 -32.51 -4.75 56.16
CA TYR A 660 -32.23 -6.18 56.33
C TYR A 660 -31.51 -6.54 57.64
N TRP A 661 -30.92 -5.56 58.35
CA TRP A 661 -30.13 -5.79 59.58
C TRP A 661 -30.51 -4.90 60.79
N SER A 662 -31.60 -4.13 60.72
CA SER A 662 -32.04 -3.18 61.78
C SER A 662 -32.18 -3.76 63.19
N SER A 663 -32.49 -5.05 63.35
CA SER A 663 -32.61 -5.70 64.65
C SER A 663 -31.26 -5.94 65.36
N ARG A 664 -30.12 -5.79 64.67
CA ARG A 664 -28.77 -5.98 65.22
C ARG A 664 -27.94 -4.70 65.37
N VAL A 665 -28.27 -3.62 64.63
CA VAL A 665 -27.54 -2.33 64.67
C VAL A 665 -27.63 -1.64 66.05
N ILE A 666 -28.64 -1.97 66.87
CA ILE A 666 -28.82 -1.42 68.22
C ILE A 666 -27.84 -2.06 69.25
N GLY A 667 -27.11 -3.12 68.90
CA GLY A 667 -26.30 -3.92 69.83
C GLY A 667 -24.80 -3.58 69.93
N ARG A 668 -24.23 -2.78 69.02
CA ARG A 668 -22.80 -2.43 69.02
C ARG A 668 -22.60 -0.92 69.23
N GLY A 669 -22.97 -0.46 70.42
CA GLY A 669 -22.86 0.95 70.77
C GLY A 669 -23.06 1.20 72.27
N ARG A 670 -22.23 0.57 73.10
CA ARG A 670 -21.84 1.06 74.43
C ARG A 670 -20.43 0.64 74.78
#